data_AF-A0A1V9Y8B9-F1
#
_entry.id   AF-A0A1V9Y8B9-F1
#
_cell.length_a   1.000
_cell.length_b   1.000
_cell.length_c   1.000
_cell.angle_alpha   90.00
_cell.angle_beta   90.00
_cell.angle_gamma   90.00
#
_symmetry.space_group_name_H-M   'P 1'
#
loop_
_entity.id
_entity.type
_entity.pdbx_description
1 polymer ?
#
loop_
_entity_poly.entity_id
_entity_poly.type
_entity_poly.pdbx_seq_one_letter_code
_entity_poly.pdbx_strand_id
1 'polypeptide(L)'
;MLRLTLAGVVAGLVVAATCPYSALPEGSILVGDSNCPSTATKVCGVDNKCAVTVTNLSSEYTQFWGFTSVGDLSSYTQTQLTILNTTSVNIANMKLPTTVDTLIFQNVQNLDMTQTNNMFPDSLTTLDFINCNLGVIPVNFKWPSKLTMVILRDNQLQTIPKSLPSSLRTLAIQGNALTDLNYLPSSITFLNLDTNKITKIVSVDWRALTFLRLSFNTIATFAYVQLSTKLTYFNCDNCAITNFTINADTYAALNALAPWDGNTSNLVGYTLNRAVTTDATVCQSIDGTIQKLWATTSPKSISVCVVSSSPPSTTSVPTTLTPTTDAPASSSTNVGMIVGIAVGVVGVIGIIIAIILLRRKNHQPPQTFTSYQPYHYSPQSTNNAVVYTDGFGKTGTSGTGGPTVGTGGSGSADSEVFLDVSKLRQHRLELADLQVVSTKPLASGAYGEVWLGLYGAEQVAIKRVKDRRPASVQKFIDEIMLMSQMESDYVVAFVGASWRRPIEMECVVEYMDLGDLRNYLANTPPAKYSWIDKYASILSIVRGLIYLHTFNPPIIHRDLKSRNVLLDSKKGTKLTDFGASREVSDANMTNGIGTYQWMAPEVIGGTEYSIAADIYSFGIILSEFCTHQIPYSDMRHPKTGRVLNQQFVLSEVRDGKIHPTFEGLNVPSWVAEVGLQCLLLNPADRPTALQLSSILYRFKP
;
A
#
# COMPACT_ATOMS: atom_id res chain seq x y z
N MET A 1 8.12 -34.22 75.59
CA MET A 1 7.14 -34.75 74.61
C MET A 1 6.28 -33.60 74.11
N LEU A 2 6.10 -33.58 72.78
CA LEU A 2 5.40 -32.64 71.89
C LEU A 2 4.38 -31.62 72.48
N ARG A 3 4.55 -30.35 72.06
CA ARG A 3 3.49 -29.35 71.93
C ARG A 3 2.69 -29.65 70.65
N LEU A 4 1.37 -29.80 70.73
CA LEU A 4 0.46 -29.73 69.58
C LEU A 4 -0.10 -28.30 69.49
N THR A 5 0.19 -27.62 68.39
CA THR A 5 -0.49 -26.37 67.97
C THR A 5 -1.61 -26.73 66.99
N LEU A 6 -2.86 -26.41 67.35
CA LEU A 6 -3.98 -26.34 66.40
C LEU A 6 -3.77 -25.12 65.49
N ALA A 7 -3.65 -25.35 64.18
CA ALA A 7 -3.77 -24.30 63.16
C ALA A 7 -5.22 -24.29 62.64
N GLY A 8 -5.92 -23.18 62.86
CA GLY A 8 -7.20 -22.90 62.21
C GLY A 8 -6.98 -22.48 60.75
N VAL A 9 -7.59 -23.21 59.83
CA VAL A 9 -7.60 -22.88 58.39
C VAL A 9 -8.64 -21.78 58.16
N VAL A 10 -8.19 -20.58 57.83
CA VAL A 10 -9.04 -19.53 57.25
C VAL A 10 -9.11 -19.80 55.75
N ALA A 11 -10.25 -20.33 55.28
CA ALA A 11 -10.54 -20.44 53.87
C ALA A 11 -10.82 -19.03 53.32
N GLY A 12 -9.83 -18.44 52.65
CA GLY A 12 -10.04 -17.22 51.86
C GLY A 12 -10.93 -17.52 50.67
N LEU A 13 -12.08 -16.83 50.57
CA LEU A 13 -12.86 -16.77 49.34
C LEU A 13 -11.99 -16.12 48.25
N VAL A 14 -11.51 -16.93 47.30
CA VAL A 14 -11.00 -16.44 46.02
C VAL A 14 -12.21 -16.00 45.21
N VAL A 15 -12.54 -14.72 45.26
CA VAL A 15 -13.47 -14.12 44.28
C VAL A 15 -12.76 -14.25 42.93
N ALA A 16 -13.30 -15.08 42.04
CA ALA A 16 -12.80 -15.15 40.67
C ALA A 16 -12.86 -13.74 40.09
N ALA A 17 -11.72 -13.20 39.66
CA ALA A 17 -11.64 -11.86 39.09
C ALA A 17 -12.58 -11.80 37.88
N THR A 18 -13.59 -10.92 37.94
CA THR A 18 -14.51 -10.69 36.82
C THR A 18 -13.74 -10.19 35.62
N CYS A 19 -13.98 -10.76 34.44
CA CYS A 19 -13.28 -10.37 33.22
C CYS A 19 -13.44 -8.86 32.95
N PRO A 20 -12.34 -8.08 32.85
CA PRO A 20 -12.39 -6.63 32.62
C PRO A 20 -12.99 -6.25 31.26
N TYR A 21 -13.14 -7.22 30.35
CA TYR A 21 -13.64 -7.05 28.99
C TYR A 21 -15.12 -7.43 28.83
N SER A 22 -15.82 -7.73 29.92
CA SER A 22 -17.21 -8.18 29.90
C SER A 22 -18.21 -7.21 29.27
N ALA A 23 -17.89 -5.92 29.20
CA ALA A 23 -18.71 -4.91 28.54
C ALA A 23 -18.40 -4.69 27.05
N LEU A 24 -17.35 -5.34 26.52
CA LEU A 24 -16.95 -5.20 25.12
C LEU A 24 -17.77 -6.12 24.20
N PRO A 25 -17.91 -5.77 22.91
CA PRO A 25 -18.59 -6.61 21.92
C PRO A 25 -18.05 -8.05 21.89
N GLU A 26 -18.89 -9.01 21.50
CA GLU A 26 -18.43 -10.38 21.26
C GLU A 26 -17.41 -10.42 20.13
N GLY A 27 -16.37 -11.25 20.30
CA GLY A 27 -15.28 -11.42 19.35
C GLY A 27 -13.92 -11.47 20.04
N SER A 28 -12.86 -11.55 19.25
CA SER A 28 -11.47 -11.54 19.76
C SER A 28 -11.05 -10.11 20.11
N ILE A 29 -10.48 -9.96 21.30
CA ILE A 29 -10.01 -8.72 21.92
C ILE A 29 -8.49 -8.83 22.05
N LEU A 30 -7.76 -7.90 21.44
CA LEU A 30 -6.31 -7.86 21.53
C LEU A 30 -5.91 -7.33 22.91
N VAL A 31 -5.18 -8.12 23.69
CA VAL A 31 -4.75 -7.77 25.04
C VAL A 31 -3.29 -8.15 25.27
N GLY A 32 -2.67 -7.50 26.25
CA GLY A 32 -1.30 -7.72 26.71
C GLY A 32 -1.24 -7.54 28.22
N ASP A 33 -2.03 -8.35 28.93
CA ASP A 33 -2.19 -8.29 30.38
C ASP A 33 -2.10 -9.70 31.00
N SER A 34 -2.53 -9.85 32.26
CA SER A 34 -2.50 -11.13 32.98
C SER A 34 -3.45 -12.20 32.42
N ASN A 35 -4.33 -11.86 31.47
CA ASN A 35 -5.19 -12.84 30.79
C ASN A 35 -4.45 -13.58 29.67
N CYS A 36 -3.24 -13.13 29.29
CA CYS A 36 -2.40 -13.87 28.36
C CYS A 36 -1.66 -15.03 29.06
N PRO A 37 -1.57 -16.21 28.42
CA PRO A 37 -0.84 -17.35 28.97
C PRO A 37 0.63 -17.00 29.25
N SER A 38 1.11 -17.41 30.43
CA SER A 38 2.37 -16.94 31.03
C SER A 38 3.67 -17.47 30.41
N THR A 39 3.63 -18.16 29.26
CA THR A 39 4.78 -18.96 28.80
C THR A 39 5.53 -18.48 27.55
N ALA A 40 5.08 -17.44 26.83
CA ALA A 40 5.90 -16.79 25.78
C ALA A 40 5.29 -15.50 25.21
N THR A 41 3.97 -15.33 25.28
CA THR A 41 3.26 -14.30 24.52
C THR A 41 2.89 -13.11 25.38
N LYS A 42 3.57 -11.97 25.16
CA LYS A 42 3.27 -10.69 25.83
C LYS A 42 1.95 -10.05 25.40
N VAL A 43 1.38 -10.55 24.31
CA VAL A 43 0.08 -10.19 23.76
C VAL A 43 -0.67 -11.43 23.28
N CYS A 44 -1.99 -11.43 23.33
CA CYS A 44 -2.85 -12.53 22.94
C CYS A 44 -4.24 -11.99 22.55
N GLY A 45 -5.09 -12.87 22.01
CA GLY A 45 -6.52 -12.61 21.84
C GLY A 45 -7.32 -13.27 22.94
N VAL A 46 -8.27 -12.55 23.53
CA VAL A 46 -9.26 -13.09 24.48
C VAL A 46 -10.68 -12.72 24.05
N ASP A 47 -11.70 -13.45 24.48
CA ASP A 47 -13.09 -13.02 24.34
C ASP A 47 -13.54 -12.13 25.52
N ASN A 48 -14.79 -11.67 25.50
CA ASN A 48 -15.37 -10.87 26.58
C ASN A 48 -15.62 -11.65 27.89
N LYS A 49 -15.31 -12.95 27.92
CA LYS A 49 -15.26 -13.80 29.12
C LYS A 49 -13.81 -14.09 29.55
N CYS A 50 -12.83 -13.45 28.90
CA CYS A 50 -11.41 -13.62 29.11
C CYS A 50 -10.91 -15.04 28.80
N ALA A 51 -11.66 -15.81 28.03
CA ALA A 51 -11.18 -17.05 27.46
C ALA A 51 -10.23 -16.71 26.30
N VAL A 52 -9.06 -17.34 26.28
CA VAL A 52 -8.04 -17.06 25.25
C VAL A 52 -8.52 -17.61 23.91
N THR A 53 -8.66 -16.72 22.92
CA THR A 53 -9.08 -17.04 21.55
C THR A 53 -7.91 -17.13 20.58
N VAL A 54 -6.80 -16.45 20.87
CA VAL A 54 -5.58 -16.45 20.03
C VAL A 54 -4.34 -16.49 20.92
N THR A 55 -3.57 -17.59 20.85
CA THR A 55 -2.36 -17.79 21.67
C THR A 55 -1.05 -17.59 20.91
N ASN A 56 -1.07 -17.49 19.58
CA ASN A 56 0.15 -17.55 18.75
C ASN A 56 0.58 -16.16 18.23
N LEU A 57 0.52 -15.12 19.07
CA LEU A 57 0.99 -13.79 18.70
C LEU A 57 2.43 -13.60 19.19
N SER A 58 3.34 -13.26 18.27
CA SER A 58 4.72 -12.91 18.62
C SER A 58 4.75 -11.56 19.35
N SER A 59 5.60 -11.46 20.37
CA SER A 59 5.88 -10.18 21.06
C SER A 59 6.59 -9.15 20.16
N GLU A 60 7.10 -9.57 19.00
CA GLU A 60 7.77 -8.70 18.02
C GLU A 60 6.79 -8.05 17.03
N TYR A 61 5.53 -8.48 17.00
CA TYR A 61 4.56 -7.95 16.05
C TYR A 61 4.19 -6.50 16.36
N THR A 62 4.21 -5.69 15.31
CA THR A 62 3.77 -4.28 15.31
C THR A 62 2.43 -4.08 14.60
N GLN A 63 1.88 -5.14 14.01
CA GLN A 63 0.72 -5.12 13.13
C GLN A 63 -0.27 -6.21 13.54
N PHE A 64 -1.53 -5.82 13.75
CA PHE A 64 -2.59 -6.71 14.21
C PHE A 64 -3.87 -6.50 13.39
N TRP A 65 -4.56 -7.59 13.05
CA TRP A 65 -5.83 -7.60 12.32
C TRP A 65 -6.75 -8.68 12.87
N GLY A 66 -8.04 -8.63 12.51
CA GLY A 66 -9.03 -9.63 12.93
C GLY A 66 -9.49 -9.52 14.39
N PHE A 67 -9.11 -8.45 15.09
CA PHE A 67 -9.61 -8.15 16.44
C PHE A 67 -10.79 -7.18 16.38
N THR A 68 -11.82 -7.49 17.15
CA THR A 68 -13.05 -6.69 17.29
C THR A 68 -12.89 -5.56 18.30
N SER A 69 -11.94 -5.70 19.23
CA SER A 69 -11.63 -4.70 20.25
C SER A 69 -10.15 -4.70 20.63
N VAL A 70 -9.66 -3.61 21.20
CA VAL A 70 -8.34 -3.53 21.85
C VAL A 70 -8.53 -3.23 23.34
N GLY A 71 -7.96 -4.08 24.18
CA GLY A 71 -8.03 -3.97 25.64
C GLY A 71 -6.74 -3.41 26.27
N ASP A 72 -6.37 -3.91 27.43
CA ASP A 72 -5.15 -3.48 28.11
C ASP A 72 -3.92 -4.14 27.46
N LEU A 73 -3.06 -3.32 26.86
CA LEU A 73 -1.80 -3.71 26.23
C LEU A 73 -0.58 -3.33 27.08
N SER A 74 -0.71 -3.17 28.40
CA SER A 74 0.37 -2.73 29.29
C SER A 74 1.66 -3.58 29.19
N SER A 75 1.57 -4.84 28.79
CA SER A 75 2.74 -5.73 28.58
C SER A 75 3.33 -5.67 27.18
N TYR A 76 2.75 -4.86 26.28
CA TYR A 76 3.24 -4.68 24.91
C TYR A 76 4.57 -3.91 24.89
N THR A 77 5.55 -4.43 24.17
CA THR A 77 6.94 -3.95 24.29
C THR A 77 7.43 -3.14 23.09
N GLN A 78 6.72 -3.17 21.96
CA GLN A 78 7.16 -2.45 20.77
C GLN A 78 6.78 -0.97 20.87
N THR A 79 7.52 -0.13 20.13
CA THR A 79 7.26 1.31 20.09
C THR A 79 6.14 1.70 19.12
N GLN A 80 5.83 0.82 18.18
CA GLN A 80 4.80 1.03 17.16
C GLN A 80 3.70 -0.02 17.29
N LEU A 81 2.45 0.45 17.36
CA LEU A 81 1.26 -0.40 17.27
C LEU A 81 0.43 -0.02 16.03
N THR A 82 0.11 -0.99 15.20
CA THR A 82 -0.75 -0.82 14.02
C THR A 82 -1.93 -1.77 14.11
N ILE A 83 -3.13 -1.23 14.11
CA ILE A 83 -4.37 -1.99 13.96
C ILE A 83 -4.83 -1.82 12.52
N LEU A 84 -4.89 -2.92 11.77
CA LEU A 84 -5.18 -2.87 10.34
C LEU A 84 -6.22 -3.89 9.87
N ASN A 85 -6.81 -3.61 8.71
CA ASN A 85 -7.66 -4.52 7.94
C ASN A 85 -8.76 -5.17 8.81
N THR A 86 -9.48 -4.36 9.58
CA THR A 86 -10.59 -4.81 10.43
C THR A 86 -11.86 -4.04 10.11
N THR A 87 -12.99 -4.73 10.01
CA THR A 87 -14.29 -4.11 9.68
C THR A 87 -14.74 -3.16 10.80
N SER A 88 -14.47 -3.53 12.06
CA SER A 88 -14.81 -2.70 13.20
C SER A 88 -13.82 -2.98 14.32
N VAL A 89 -13.36 -1.93 14.99
CA VAL A 89 -12.59 -2.08 16.22
C VAL A 89 -13.08 -1.10 17.29
N ASN A 90 -13.45 -1.66 18.44
CA ASN A 90 -13.74 -0.88 19.62
C ASN A 90 -12.44 -0.63 20.39
N ILE A 91 -12.11 0.64 20.61
CA ILE A 91 -10.91 1.02 21.36
C ILE A 91 -11.22 1.56 22.75
N ALA A 92 -12.47 1.60 23.21
CA ALA A 92 -12.87 2.28 24.45
C ALA A 92 -12.07 1.84 25.71
N ASN A 93 -11.67 0.56 25.77
CA ASN A 93 -10.89 0.01 26.88
C ASN A 93 -9.40 -0.12 26.56
N MET A 94 -8.94 0.48 25.46
CA MET A 94 -7.55 0.42 25.05
C MET A 94 -6.68 1.14 26.08
N LYS A 95 -5.64 0.45 26.53
CA LYS A 95 -4.61 1.04 27.38
C LYS A 95 -3.24 0.66 26.84
N LEU A 96 -2.45 1.66 26.49
CA LEU A 96 -1.14 1.46 25.88
C LEU A 96 -0.02 1.70 26.90
N PRO A 97 1.10 0.97 26.79
CA PRO A 97 2.28 1.21 27.61
C PRO A 97 3.04 2.45 27.11
N THR A 98 3.86 3.02 27.99
CA THR A 98 4.69 4.20 27.68
C THR A 98 5.83 3.92 26.68
N THR A 99 6.01 2.67 26.28
CA THR A 99 6.92 2.28 25.20
C THR A 99 6.37 2.66 23.84
N VAL A 100 5.04 2.74 23.67
CA VAL A 100 4.40 3.07 22.39
C VAL A 100 4.52 4.57 22.13
N ASP A 101 5.20 4.91 21.03
CA ASP A 101 5.35 6.28 20.53
C ASP A 101 4.60 6.53 19.21
N THR A 102 4.18 5.46 18.54
CA THR A 102 3.52 5.48 17.23
C THR A 102 2.29 4.57 17.24
N LEU A 103 1.12 5.13 16.94
CA LEU A 103 -0.14 4.39 16.81
C LEU A 103 -0.76 4.62 15.43
N ILE A 104 -1.10 3.55 14.74
CA ILE A 104 -1.66 3.59 13.39
C ILE A 104 -2.95 2.77 13.33
N PHE A 105 -4.01 3.37 12.83
CA PHE A 105 -5.22 2.66 12.37
C PHE A 105 -5.25 2.69 10.85
N GLN A 106 -5.36 1.53 10.21
CA GLN A 106 -5.34 1.42 8.75
C GLN A 106 -6.44 0.49 8.22
N ASN A 107 -7.27 0.97 7.29
CA ASN A 107 -8.41 0.20 6.74
C ASN A 107 -9.37 -0.31 7.81
N VAL A 108 -9.71 0.57 8.76
CA VAL A 108 -10.67 0.27 9.83
C VAL A 108 -12.02 0.87 9.47
N GLN A 109 -12.97 0.07 8.98
CA GLN A 109 -14.22 0.65 8.44
C GLN A 109 -15.09 1.34 9.50
N ASN A 110 -15.07 0.82 10.73
CA ASN A 110 -15.77 1.39 11.87
C ASN A 110 -14.83 1.49 13.08
N LEU A 111 -14.35 2.71 13.38
CA LEU A 111 -13.51 2.99 14.53
C LEU A 111 -14.29 3.81 15.56
N ASP A 112 -14.63 3.20 16.70
CA ASP A 112 -15.33 3.91 17.77
C ASP A 112 -14.36 4.78 18.58
N MET A 113 -14.43 6.09 18.38
CA MET A 113 -13.60 7.09 19.05
C MET A 113 -14.35 7.87 20.14
N THR A 114 -15.54 7.42 20.56
CA THR A 114 -16.41 8.19 21.45
C THR A 114 -15.95 8.19 22.91
N GLN A 115 -15.18 7.18 23.33
CA GLN A 115 -14.70 6.99 24.71
C GLN A 115 -13.17 6.90 24.76
N THR A 116 -12.47 8.03 24.64
CA THR A 116 -10.99 8.07 24.53
C THR A 116 -10.25 8.64 25.74
N ASN A 117 -10.91 8.78 26.88
CA ASN A 117 -10.30 9.36 28.08
C ASN A 117 -9.20 8.43 28.64
N ASN A 118 -7.99 8.98 28.84
CA ASN A 118 -6.82 8.31 29.44
C ASN A 118 -6.28 7.08 28.69
N MET A 119 -6.61 6.98 27.39
CA MET A 119 -6.21 5.86 26.52
C MET A 119 -4.78 5.97 26.01
N PHE A 120 -4.35 7.18 25.67
CA PHE A 120 -3.08 7.43 25.01
C PHE A 120 -1.99 7.78 26.03
N PRO A 121 -0.79 7.18 25.90
CA PRO A 121 0.32 7.47 26.79
C PRO A 121 0.98 8.79 26.40
N ASP A 122 1.61 9.44 27.38
CA ASP A 122 2.40 10.67 27.19
C ASP A 122 3.60 10.49 26.24
N SER A 123 3.98 9.25 25.94
CA SER A 123 5.02 8.88 24.96
C SER A 123 4.55 9.00 23.52
N LEU A 124 3.24 9.04 23.26
CA LEU A 124 2.69 9.01 21.91
C LEU A 124 2.99 10.32 21.16
N THR A 125 3.78 10.20 20.09
CA THR A 125 4.21 11.33 19.25
C THR A 125 3.62 11.28 17.84
N THR A 126 3.23 10.09 17.37
CA THR A 126 2.63 9.87 16.04
C THR A 126 1.29 9.15 16.17
N LEU A 127 0.26 9.71 15.55
CA LEU A 127 -1.07 9.10 15.49
C LEU A 127 -1.65 9.21 14.08
N ASP A 128 -1.84 8.06 13.44
CA ASP A 128 -2.27 7.99 12.06
C ASP A 128 -3.60 7.26 11.92
N PHE A 129 -4.47 7.80 11.08
CA PHE A 129 -5.70 7.16 10.62
C PHE A 129 -5.69 7.14 9.10
N ILE A 130 -5.67 5.95 8.51
CA ILE A 130 -5.54 5.73 7.07
C ILE A 130 -6.73 4.89 6.62
N ASN A 131 -7.57 5.42 5.74
CA ASN A 131 -8.74 4.74 5.19
C ASN A 131 -9.65 4.15 6.29
N CYS A 132 -9.94 4.95 7.33
CA CYS A 132 -10.75 4.52 8.48
C CYS A 132 -12.20 5.04 8.44
N ASN A 133 -12.64 5.59 7.30
CA ASN A 133 -14.02 6.06 7.08
C ASN A 133 -14.57 6.97 8.21
N LEU A 134 -13.73 7.83 8.77
CA LEU A 134 -14.06 8.55 10.01
C LEU A 134 -15.17 9.60 9.81
N GLY A 135 -15.22 10.25 8.64
CA GLY A 135 -16.16 11.33 8.30
C GLY A 135 -15.94 12.62 9.10
N VAL A 136 -16.01 12.55 10.43
CA VAL A 136 -15.71 13.64 11.37
C VAL A 136 -15.06 13.04 12.62
N ILE A 137 -13.97 13.64 13.10
CA ILE A 137 -13.42 13.30 14.42
C ILE A 137 -14.32 13.92 15.51
N PRO A 138 -14.79 13.13 16.50
CA PRO A 138 -15.61 13.65 17.59
C PRO A 138 -14.97 14.84 18.31
N VAL A 139 -15.78 15.87 18.62
CA VAL A 139 -15.28 17.10 19.26
C VAL A 139 -14.71 16.85 20.66
N ASN A 140 -15.19 15.82 21.33
CA ASN A 140 -14.71 15.37 22.64
C ASN A 140 -13.47 14.48 22.56
N PHE A 141 -12.99 14.12 21.37
CA PHE A 141 -11.77 13.34 21.20
C PHE A 141 -10.59 14.06 21.83
N LYS A 142 -9.92 13.40 22.78
CA LYS A 142 -8.79 13.97 23.50
C LYS A 142 -7.49 13.61 22.78
N TRP A 143 -6.99 14.55 22.00
CA TRP A 143 -5.69 14.42 21.36
C TRP A 143 -4.56 14.33 22.40
N PRO A 144 -3.62 13.38 22.26
CA PRO A 144 -2.44 13.32 23.10
C PRO A 144 -1.61 14.61 22.98
N SER A 145 -1.23 15.19 24.12
CA SER A 145 -0.66 16.53 24.21
C SER A 145 0.76 16.67 23.65
N LYS A 146 1.46 15.54 23.43
CA LYS A 146 2.82 15.50 22.89
C LYS A 146 2.90 15.05 21.42
N LEU A 147 1.76 14.92 20.73
CA LEU A 147 1.77 14.56 19.31
C LEU A 147 2.54 15.61 18.50
N THR A 148 3.49 15.14 17.69
CA THR A 148 4.26 15.96 16.75
C THR A 148 3.86 15.67 15.31
N MET A 149 3.28 14.49 15.04
CA MET A 149 2.84 14.04 13.72
C MET A 149 1.43 13.44 13.77
N VAL A 150 0.58 13.88 12.84
CA VAL A 150 -0.74 13.29 12.59
C VAL A 150 -0.95 13.13 11.09
N ILE A 151 -1.30 11.91 10.67
CA ILE A 151 -1.71 11.61 9.29
C ILE A 151 -3.19 11.18 9.28
N LEU A 152 -4.01 11.88 8.50
CA LEU A 152 -5.43 11.64 8.29
C LEU A 152 -5.66 11.41 6.80
N ARG A 153 -5.43 10.18 6.32
CA ARG A 153 -5.53 9.86 4.89
C ARG A 153 -6.80 9.08 4.57
N ASP A 154 -7.51 9.46 3.50
CA ASP A 154 -8.67 8.73 2.95
C ASP A 154 -9.80 8.46 3.97
N ASN A 155 -10.07 9.42 4.87
CA ASN A 155 -11.07 9.27 5.95
C ASN A 155 -12.40 9.97 5.68
N GLN A 156 -12.60 10.53 4.49
CA GLN A 156 -13.80 11.32 4.13
C GLN A 156 -14.03 12.55 5.03
N LEU A 157 -12.98 13.07 5.65
CA LEU A 157 -13.09 14.23 6.56
C LEU A 157 -13.58 15.47 5.82
N GLN A 158 -14.59 16.13 6.38
CA GLN A 158 -15.13 17.39 5.82
C GLN A 158 -14.50 18.63 6.46
N THR A 159 -13.99 18.49 7.69
CA THR A 159 -13.35 19.57 8.46
C THR A 159 -12.06 19.08 9.10
N ILE A 160 -11.08 19.97 9.27
CA ILE A 160 -9.91 19.70 10.11
C ILE A 160 -10.38 19.47 11.55
N PRO A 161 -9.86 18.46 12.26
CA PRO A 161 -10.28 18.19 13.63
C PRO A 161 -10.05 19.38 14.56
N LYS A 162 -11.01 19.63 15.45
CA LYS A 162 -10.85 20.65 16.50
C LYS A 162 -9.83 20.19 17.54
N SER A 163 -9.22 21.17 18.20
CA SER A 163 -8.36 20.95 19.35
C SER A 163 -7.13 20.06 19.09
N LEU A 164 -6.62 20.07 17.86
CA LEU A 164 -5.29 19.53 17.56
C LEU A 164 -4.23 20.19 18.47
N PRO A 165 -3.26 19.44 18.99
CA PRO A 165 -2.35 19.93 20.01
C PRO A 165 -1.33 20.93 19.43
N SER A 166 -0.92 21.92 20.22
CA SER A 166 0.09 22.93 19.82
C SER A 166 1.51 22.38 19.65
N SER A 167 1.76 21.16 20.14
CA SER A 167 2.99 20.40 19.89
C SER A 167 3.10 19.92 18.44
N LEU A 168 1.99 19.91 17.69
CA LEU A 168 1.95 19.36 16.34
C LEU A 168 2.84 20.17 15.40
N ARG A 169 3.64 19.47 14.58
CA ARG A 169 4.57 20.04 13.58
C ARG A 169 4.28 19.51 12.19
N THR A 170 3.88 18.25 12.09
CA THR A 170 3.52 17.57 10.85
C THR A 170 2.04 17.23 10.86
N LEU A 171 1.34 17.76 9.86
CA LEU A 171 -0.06 17.44 9.62
C LEU A 171 -0.26 17.10 8.15
N ALA A 172 -0.72 15.88 7.88
CA ALA A 172 -1.10 15.45 6.54
C ALA A 172 -2.57 15.03 6.55
N ILE A 173 -3.42 15.72 5.78
CA ILE A 173 -4.84 15.38 5.61
C ILE A 173 -5.09 15.17 4.12
N GLN A 174 -4.92 13.94 3.64
CA GLN A 174 -4.88 13.62 2.21
C GLN A 174 -6.09 12.79 1.79
N GLY A 175 -6.64 13.01 0.60
CA GLY A 175 -7.74 12.16 0.09
C GLY A 175 -9.04 12.30 0.87
N ASN A 176 -9.31 13.49 1.42
CA ASN A 176 -10.53 13.76 2.19
C ASN A 176 -11.47 14.70 1.42
N ALA A 177 -12.47 15.25 2.12
CA ALA A 177 -13.48 16.14 1.57
C ALA A 177 -13.39 17.56 2.16
N LEU A 178 -12.21 17.99 2.62
CA LEU A 178 -12.04 19.30 3.24
C LEU A 178 -12.38 20.44 2.27
N THR A 179 -13.18 21.40 2.73
CA THR A 179 -13.54 22.61 1.96
C THR A 179 -12.95 23.90 2.52
N ASP A 180 -12.50 23.88 3.78
CA ASP A 180 -11.91 25.01 4.49
C ASP A 180 -10.73 24.57 5.38
N LEU A 181 -10.06 25.56 5.96
CA LEU A 181 -8.87 25.37 6.79
C LEU A 181 -9.11 25.78 8.25
N ASN A 182 -10.37 25.83 8.69
CA ASN A 182 -10.70 26.17 10.07
C ASN A 182 -10.02 25.18 11.01
N TYR A 183 -9.56 25.66 12.18
CA TYR A 183 -8.89 24.85 13.21
C TYR A 183 -7.47 24.35 12.87
N LEU A 184 -6.89 24.75 11.74
CA LEU A 184 -5.49 24.45 11.45
C LEU A 184 -4.56 25.09 12.51
N PRO A 185 -3.69 24.34 13.20
CA PRO A 185 -2.77 24.91 14.18
C PRO A 185 -1.70 25.79 13.53
N SER A 186 -1.36 26.92 14.16
CA SER A 186 -0.29 27.81 13.68
C SER A 186 1.13 27.25 13.90
N SER A 187 1.25 26.18 14.69
CA SER A 187 2.53 25.54 15.02
C SER A 187 3.07 24.60 13.93
N ILE A 188 2.27 24.33 12.90
CA ILE A 188 2.63 23.39 11.83
C ILE A 188 3.79 23.94 11.00
N THR A 189 4.73 23.07 10.67
CA THR A 189 5.86 23.35 9.78
C THR A 189 5.80 22.48 8.52
N PHE A 190 5.17 21.31 8.58
CA PHE A 190 4.92 20.43 7.45
C PHE A 190 3.42 20.25 7.27
N LEU A 191 2.90 20.72 6.13
CA LEU A 191 1.48 20.64 5.80
C LEU A 191 1.27 19.96 4.46
N ASN A 192 0.45 18.91 4.45
CA ASN A 192 0.05 18.21 3.24
C ASN A 192 -1.47 18.07 3.18
N LEU A 193 -2.09 18.71 2.20
CA LEU A 193 -3.54 18.77 1.99
C LEU A 193 -3.93 18.24 0.61
N ASP A 194 -3.09 17.39 0.01
CA ASP A 194 -3.35 16.82 -1.32
C ASP A 194 -4.71 16.12 -1.39
N THR A 195 -5.36 16.21 -2.55
CA THR A 195 -6.59 15.47 -2.85
C THR A 195 -7.71 15.77 -1.84
N ASN A 196 -8.10 17.05 -1.75
CA ASN A 196 -9.26 17.51 -0.98
C ASN A 196 -10.22 18.29 -1.90
N LYS A 197 -11.19 19.00 -1.31
CA LYS A 197 -12.18 19.83 -2.02
C LYS A 197 -11.99 21.32 -1.72
N ILE A 198 -10.76 21.74 -1.40
CA ILE A 198 -10.45 23.13 -1.05
C ILE A 198 -10.55 23.97 -2.32
N THR A 199 -11.38 25.02 -2.28
CA THR A 199 -11.57 25.94 -3.42
C THR A 199 -10.91 27.30 -3.22
N LYS A 200 -10.62 27.67 -1.97
CA LYS A 200 -9.99 28.94 -1.63
C LYS A 200 -9.10 28.83 -0.41
N ILE A 201 -7.97 29.53 -0.43
CA ILE A 201 -7.07 29.73 0.68
C ILE A 201 -6.86 31.24 0.77
N VAL A 202 -7.39 31.85 1.83
CA VAL A 202 -7.43 33.32 1.98
C VAL A 202 -6.98 33.71 3.38
N SER A 203 -6.06 34.68 3.48
CA SER A 203 -5.65 35.31 4.74
C SER A 203 -5.11 34.34 5.79
N VAL A 204 -4.25 33.40 5.37
CA VAL A 204 -3.63 32.42 6.25
C VAL A 204 -2.16 32.77 6.50
N ASP A 205 -1.73 32.76 7.77
CA ASP A 205 -0.32 32.92 8.13
C ASP A 205 0.38 31.55 8.21
N TRP A 206 1.25 31.31 7.23
CA TRP A 206 2.02 30.09 7.06
C TRP A 206 3.53 30.36 7.05
N ARG A 207 3.97 31.45 7.68
CA ARG A 207 5.41 31.79 7.76
C ARG A 207 6.24 30.73 8.50
N ALA A 208 5.61 29.88 9.29
CA ALA A 208 6.25 28.74 9.96
C ALA A 208 6.48 27.52 9.05
N LEU A 209 5.76 27.41 7.91
CA LEU A 209 5.87 26.26 7.03
C LEU A 209 7.24 26.17 6.36
N THR A 210 7.80 24.97 6.37
CA THR A 210 8.94 24.54 5.55
C THR A 210 8.49 23.67 4.38
N PHE A 211 7.31 23.03 4.48
CA PHE A 211 6.79 22.13 3.46
C PHE A 211 5.28 22.32 3.28
N LEU A 212 4.85 22.51 2.04
CA LEU A 212 3.45 22.72 1.68
C LEU A 212 3.06 21.93 0.42
N ARG A 213 2.06 21.05 0.55
CA ARG A 213 1.44 20.29 -0.55
C ARG A 213 -0.06 20.55 -0.61
N LEU A 214 -0.55 20.91 -1.79
CA LEU A 214 -1.93 21.34 -2.07
C LEU A 214 -2.51 20.70 -3.34
N SER A 215 -1.81 19.74 -3.95
CA SER A 215 -2.14 19.18 -5.25
C SER A 215 -3.51 18.51 -5.27
N PHE A 216 -4.11 18.43 -6.46
CA PHE A 216 -5.39 17.77 -6.68
C PHE A 216 -6.55 18.36 -5.84
N ASN A 217 -6.46 19.64 -5.52
CA ASN A 217 -7.58 20.45 -5.05
C ASN A 217 -8.08 21.35 -6.19
N THR A 218 -9.35 21.77 -6.12
CA THR A 218 -9.92 22.77 -7.03
C THR A 218 -9.72 24.20 -6.55
N ILE A 219 -8.51 24.54 -6.07
CA ILE A 219 -8.19 25.86 -5.53
C ILE A 219 -8.24 26.89 -6.65
N ALA A 220 -9.26 27.75 -6.63
CA ALA A 220 -9.42 28.88 -7.54
C ALA A 220 -8.82 30.17 -6.98
N THR A 221 -8.84 30.34 -5.65
CA THR A 221 -8.30 31.53 -4.97
C THR A 221 -7.19 31.17 -4.00
N PHE A 222 -6.01 31.75 -4.21
CA PHE A 222 -4.88 31.72 -3.29
C PHE A 222 -4.47 33.16 -3.00
N ALA A 223 -5.01 33.74 -1.93
CA ALA A 223 -4.96 35.18 -1.68
C ALA A 223 -4.51 35.53 -0.26
N TYR A 224 -3.64 36.52 -0.10
CA TYR A 224 -3.16 37.02 1.20
C TYR A 224 -2.59 35.93 2.13
N VAL A 225 -2.05 34.86 1.54
CA VAL A 225 -1.32 33.82 2.28
C VAL A 225 0.07 34.37 2.60
N GLN A 226 0.51 34.26 3.85
CA GLN A 226 1.86 34.68 4.26
C GLN A 226 2.79 33.48 4.28
N LEU A 227 3.77 33.44 3.38
CA LEU A 227 4.86 32.46 3.38
C LEU A 227 6.18 33.17 3.70
N SER A 228 7.15 32.42 4.20
CA SER A 228 8.51 32.91 4.45
C SER A 228 9.53 32.06 3.69
N THR A 229 10.76 32.55 3.59
CA THR A 229 11.90 31.84 2.97
C THR A 229 12.30 30.55 3.71
N LYS A 230 11.65 30.23 4.83
CA LYS A 230 11.76 28.90 5.46
C LYS A 230 11.13 27.80 4.61
N LEU A 231 10.22 28.15 3.70
CA LEU A 231 9.59 27.21 2.79
C LEU A 231 10.63 26.63 1.84
N THR A 232 10.84 25.31 1.90
CA THR A 232 11.77 24.57 1.04
C THR A 232 11.03 23.78 -0.03
N TYR A 233 9.74 23.51 0.15
CA TYR A 233 8.92 22.78 -0.82
C TYR A 233 7.50 23.35 -0.94
N PHE A 234 7.09 23.64 -2.16
CA PHE A 234 5.74 24.08 -2.51
C PHE A 234 5.19 23.29 -3.68
N ASN A 235 4.04 22.63 -3.51
CA ASN A 235 3.45 21.81 -4.55
C ASN A 235 1.94 22.11 -4.66
N CYS A 236 1.51 22.46 -5.87
CA CYS A 236 0.11 22.73 -6.21
C CYS A 236 -0.19 22.26 -7.64
N ASP A 237 0.10 20.99 -7.93
CA ASP A 237 -0.24 20.39 -9.21
C ASP A 237 -1.74 20.18 -9.32
N ASN A 238 -2.27 20.42 -10.51
CA ASN A 238 -3.70 20.39 -10.80
C ASN A 238 -4.55 21.39 -10.01
N CYS A 239 -3.93 22.39 -9.38
CA CYS A 239 -4.65 23.55 -8.83
C CYS A 239 -5.14 24.46 -9.97
N ALA A 240 -6.41 24.83 -9.94
CA ALA A 240 -7.05 25.67 -10.96
C ALA A 240 -7.09 27.15 -10.56
N ILE A 241 -5.94 27.70 -10.14
CA ILE A 241 -5.87 29.05 -9.54
C ILE A 241 -6.15 30.11 -10.60
N THR A 242 -7.15 30.96 -10.34
CA THR A 242 -7.52 32.11 -11.17
C THR A 242 -7.32 33.44 -10.44
N ASN A 243 -7.31 33.43 -9.11
CA ASN A 243 -6.92 34.56 -8.28
C ASN A 243 -5.71 34.18 -7.43
N PHE A 244 -4.54 34.71 -7.81
CA PHE A 244 -3.29 34.51 -7.08
C PHE A 244 -2.75 35.87 -6.61
N THR A 245 -3.17 36.29 -5.42
CA THR A 245 -2.84 37.60 -4.83
C THR A 245 -1.99 37.42 -3.59
N ILE A 246 -0.74 37.86 -3.59
CA ILE A 246 0.21 37.63 -2.49
C ILE A 246 0.97 38.91 -2.14
N ASN A 247 1.61 38.95 -0.96
CA ASN A 247 2.48 40.07 -0.61
C ASN A 247 3.91 39.88 -1.13
N ALA A 248 4.73 40.93 -1.01
CA ALA A 248 6.12 40.91 -1.45
C ALA A 248 6.95 39.79 -0.79
N ASP A 249 6.77 39.54 0.51
CA ASP A 249 7.51 38.50 1.23
C ASP A 249 7.17 37.09 0.73
N THR A 250 5.89 36.83 0.50
CA THR A 250 5.39 35.54 -0.02
C THR A 250 5.83 35.34 -1.47
N TYR A 251 5.82 36.40 -2.28
CA TYR A 251 6.38 36.37 -3.63
C TYR A 251 7.87 36.00 -3.59
N ALA A 252 8.66 36.65 -2.74
CA ALA A 252 10.09 36.37 -2.60
C ALA A 252 10.34 34.93 -2.12
N ALA A 253 9.56 34.44 -1.16
CA ALA A 253 9.65 33.08 -0.64
C ALA A 253 9.37 32.02 -1.73
N LEU A 254 8.29 32.18 -2.50
CA LEU A 254 7.96 31.26 -3.59
C LEU A 254 8.99 31.33 -4.71
N ASN A 255 9.35 32.55 -5.14
CA ASN A 255 10.25 32.76 -6.28
C ASN A 255 11.69 32.31 -6.02
N ALA A 256 12.08 32.13 -4.75
CA ALA A 256 13.38 31.57 -4.37
C ALA A 256 13.49 30.04 -4.56
N LEU A 257 12.36 29.34 -4.73
CA LEU A 257 12.35 27.89 -4.94
C LEU A 257 12.85 27.54 -6.35
N ALA A 258 13.73 26.54 -6.43
CA ALA A 258 14.10 25.90 -7.70
C ALA A 258 12.97 24.96 -8.17
N PRO A 259 12.85 24.65 -9.48
CA PRO A 259 11.97 23.56 -9.92
C PRO A 259 12.32 22.28 -9.18
N TRP A 260 11.31 21.50 -8.79
CA TRP A 260 11.55 20.16 -8.26
C TRP A 260 12.20 19.29 -9.33
N ASP A 261 13.22 18.53 -8.94
CA ASP A 261 14.08 17.71 -9.81
C ASP A 261 13.52 16.30 -10.05
N GLY A 262 12.34 15.98 -9.51
CA GLY A 262 11.76 14.63 -9.57
C GLY A 262 12.25 13.71 -8.45
N ASN A 263 13.13 14.16 -7.56
CA ASN A 263 13.63 13.36 -6.45
C ASN A 263 12.54 13.19 -5.37
N THR A 264 12.00 11.98 -5.27
CA THR A 264 10.96 11.62 -4.30
C THR A 264 11.51 11.40 -2.89
N SER A 265 12.81 11.21 -2.73
CA SER A 265 13.48 11.07 -1.42
C SER A 265 13.87 12.42 -0.81
N ASN A 266 13.93 13.48 -1.62
CA ASN A 266 14.27 14.82 -1.18
C ASN A 266 13.36 15.85 -1.85
N LEU A 267 12.17 16.03 -1.27
CA LEU A 267 11.17 16.96 -1.78
C LEU A 267 11.58 18.41 -1.45
N VAL A 268 12.31 19.04 -2.38
CA VAL A 268 12.75 20.43 -2.34
C VAL A 268 12.43 21.09 -3.67
N GLY A 269 12.07 22.38 -3.63
CA GLY A 269 11.71 23.16 -4.81
C GLY A 269 10.22 23.39 -4.96
N TYR A 270 9.76 23.59 -6.19
CA TYR A 270 8.34 23.80 -6.47
C TYR A 270 7.79 22.92 -7.59
N THR A 271 6.49 22.66 -7.54
CA THR A 271 5.70 22.19 -8.70
C THR A 271 4.37 22.92 -8.77
N LEU A 272 4.03 23.39 -9.98
CA LEU A 272 2.74 23.99 -10.30
C LEU A 272 2.53 23.83 -11.83
N ASN A 273 1.82 22.77 -12.21
CA ASN A 273 1.73 22.33 -13.61
C ASN A 273 0.68 23.05 -14.48
N ARG A 274 -0.08 24.02 -13.94
CA ARG A 274 -1.08 24.81 -14.69
C ARG A 274 -0.67 26.27 -14.79
N ALA A 275 -0.92 26.88 -15.95
CA ALA A 275 -0.72 28.33 -16.09
C ALA A 275 -1.68 29.09 -15.17
N VAL A 276 -1.22 30.22 -14.63
CA VAL A 276 -2.04 31.14 -13.85
C VAL A 276 -2.03 32.49 -14.55
N THR A 277 -3.22 32.99 -14.85
CA THR A 277 -3.42 34.33 -15.42
C THR A 277 -4.05 35.20 -14.36
N THR A 278 -3.44 36.34 -14.07
CA THR A 278 -3.97 37.34 -13.15
C THR A 278 -4.62 38.45 -13.96
N ASP A 279 -5.83 38.84 -13.58
CA ASP A 279 -6.55 39.98 -14.17
C ASP A 279 -5.86 41.30 -13.78
N ALA A 280 -5.43 42.06 -14.79
CA ALA A 280 -4.70 43.31 -14.60
C ALA A 280 -5.56 44.42 -13.97
N THR A 281 -6.84 44.49 -14.33
CA THR A 281 -7.78 45.48 -13.77
C THR A 281 -8.05 45.17 -12.31
N VAL A 282 -8.29 43.89 -11.97
CA VAL A 282 -8.48 43.46 -10.58
C VAL A 282 -7.23 43.73 -9.76
N CYS A 283 -6.05 43.37 -10.26
CA CYS A 283 -4.80 43.57 -9.54
C CYS A 283 -4.50 45.06 -9.29
N GLN A 284 -4.70 45.91 -10.30
CA GLN A 284 -4.50 47.35 -10.17
C GLN A 284 -5.51 48.00 -9.21
N SER A 285 -6.75 47.50 -9.17
CA SER A 285 -7.80 48.02 -8.27
C SER A 285 -7.51 47.83 -6.78
N ILE A 286 -6.56 46.94 -6.44
CA ILE A 286 -6.11 46.67 -5.07
C ILE A 286 -4.68 47.15 -4.84
N ASP A 287 -4.22 48.15 -5.61
CA ASP A 287 -2.86 48.70 -5.58
C ASP A 287 -1.76 47.64 -5.77
N GLY A 288 -2.12 46.56 -6.49
CA GLY A 288 -1.23 45.46 -6.78
C GLY A 288 -0.48 45.63 -8.09
N THR A 289 0.68 45.00 -8.18
CA THR A 289 1.48 44.91 -9.41
C THR A 289 1.57 43.46 -9.86
N ILE A 290 1.29 43.19 -11.14
CA ILE A 290 1.45 41.85 -11.71
C ILE A 290 2.94 41.53 -11.82
N GLN A 291 3.35 40.40 -11.25
CA GLN A 291 4.69 39.83 -11.41
C GLN A 291 4.60 38.38 -11.90
N LYS A 292 5.69 37.87 -12.49
CA LYS A 292 5.78 36.47 -12.92
C LYS A 292 6.57 35.67 -11.90
N LEU A 293 5.95 34.64 -11.33
CA LEU A 293 6.68 33.65 -10.54
C LEU A 293 7.50 32.74 -11.46
N TRP A 294 8.73 32.43 -11.05
CA TRP A 294 9.60 31.46 -11.71
C TRP A 294 9.79 31.71 -13.21
N ALA A 295 9.92 32.97 -13.59
CA ALA A 295 9.88 33.42 -14.99
C ALA A 295 10.87 32.71 -15.93
N THR A 296 12.00 32.22 -15.40
CA THR A 296 13.05 31.52 -16.16
C THR A 296 13.05 30.00 -15.96
N THR A 297 12.38 29.50 -14.93
CA THR A 297 12.50 28.09 -14.51
C THR A 297 11.21 27.30 -14.66
N SER A 298 10.06 27.96 -14.73
CA SER A 298 8.77 27.30 -14.92
C SER A 298 8.43 27.13 -16.41
N PRO A 299 8.00 25.94 -16.85
CA PRO A 299 7.48 25.73 -18.21
C PRO A 299 6.09 26.34 -18.42
N LYS A 300 5.44 26.84 -17.36
CA LYS A 300 4.10 27.46 -17.38
C LYS A 300 4.20 28.94 -17.03
N SER A 301 3.39 29.80 -17.65
CA SER A 301 3.30 31.22 -17.26
C SER A 301 2.47 31.35 -15.99
N ILE A 302 3.11 31.75 -14.90
CA ILE A 302 2.46 31.96 -13.60
C ILE A 302 2.51 33.46 -13.29
N SER A 303 1.44 34.18 -13.62
CA SER A 303 1.27 35.59 -13.28
C SER A 303 0.53 35.73 -11.96
N VAL A 304 1.08 36.50 -11.02
CA VAL A 304 0.51 36.75 -9.69
C VAL A 304 0.35 38.25 -9.43
N CYS A 305 -0.66 38.63 -8.66
CA CYS A 305 -0.81 40.00 -8.17
C CYS A 305 -0.03 40.18 -6.87
N VAL A 306 0.94 41.11 -6.85
CA VAL A 306 1.74 41.40 -5.66
C VAL A 306 1.27 42.71 -5.01
N VAL A 307 0.83 42.64 -3.77
CA VAL A 307 0.26 43.77 -2.99
C VAL A 307 1.08 44.10 -1.74
N SER A 308 0.92 45.31 -1.21
CA SER A 308 1.49 45.76 0.07
C SER A 308 0.70 45.19 1.26
N SER A 309 0.87 43.88 1.47
CA SER A 309 0.59 43.06 2.68
C SER A 309 -0.78 43.14 3.41
N SER A 310 -1.73 43.97 2.99
CA SER A 310 -3.04 44.09 3.65
C SER A 310 -4.19 43.80 2.67
N PRO A 311 -5.24 43.04 3.05
CA PRO A 311 -6.49 43.06 2.31
C PRO A 311 -7.06 44.48 2.33
N PRO A 312 -7.63 44.99 1.23
CA PRO A 312 -8.37 46.24 1.28
C PRO A 312 -9.55 46.08 2.25
N SER A 313 -9.53 46.86 3.33
CA SER A 313 -10.65 47.00 4.25
C SER A 313 -11.86 47.47 3.45
N THR A 314 -12.86 46.60 3.27
CA THR A 314 -14.10 47.01 2.62
C THR A 314 -14.85 47.96 3.56
N THR A 315 -15.03 49.19 3.07
CA THR A 315 -15.97 50.24 3.52
C THR A 315 -15.79 50.83 4.92
N SER A 316 -15.34 52.08 4.89
CA SER A 316 -15.60 53.14 5.86
C SER A 316 -17.11 53.32 6.15
N VAL A 317 -17.47 53.20 7.42
CA VAL A 317 -18.63 53.89 8.00
C VAL A 317 -18.07 54.90 9.01
N PRO A 318 -18.41 56.21 8.91
CA PRO A 318 -17.96 57.18 9.89
C PRO A 318 -18.89 57.13 11.10
N THR A 319 -18.40 56.69 12.25
CA THR A 319 -19.00 57.12 13.52
C THR A 319 -17.93 57.25 14.60
N THR A 320 -17.74 58.51 14.96
CA THR A 320 -17.15 59.04 16.19
C THR A 320 -17.32 58.13 17.41
N LEU A 321 -16.23 57.91 18.13
CA LEU A 321 -16.04 58.20 19.57
C LEU A 321 -14.76 57.51 20.07
N THR A 322 -13.71 58.31 20.31
CA THR A 322 -12.71 58.05 21.37
C THR A 322 -13.25 58.70 22.66
N PRO A 323 -12.65 58.52 23.85
CA PRO A 323 -11.35 57.90 24.19
C PRO A 323 -11.51 56.89 25.36
N THR A 324 -10.53 56.20 25.96
CA THR A 324 -9.16 56.45 26.41
C THR A 324 -8.69 55.10 26.99
N THR A 325 -7.42 54.72 26.86
CA THR A 325 -6.44 54.67 27.98
C THR A 325 -5.17 53.94 27.55
N ASP A 326 -4.06 54.59 27.89
CA ASP A 326 -2.67 54.33 27.58
C ASP A 326 -2.02 53.08 28.20
N ALA A 327 -0.88 52.76 27.60
CA ALA A 327 0.39 52.32 28.23
C ALA A 327 0.74 50.81 28.18
N PRO A 328 2.04 50.46 28.18
CA PRO A 328 2.87 50.53 26.98
C PRO A 328 3.56 49.19 26.66
N ALA A 329 4.03 49.08 25.42
CA ALA A 329 4.94 48.04 24.98
C ALA A 329 6.26 48.09 25.77
N SER A 330 6.60 47.02 26.48
CA SER A 330 7.94 46.78 26.98
C SER A 330 8.81 46.20 25.86
N SER A 331 9.68 47.04 25.31
CA SER A 331 10.83 46.62 24.51
C SER A 331 11.84 45.91 25.42
N SER A 332 12.03 44.60 25.23
CA SER A 332 13.22 43.90 25.74
C SER A 332 14.05 43.40 24.56
N THR A 333 15.02 44.19 24.15
CA THR A 333 16.21 43.74 23.43
C THR A 333 16.96 42.73 24.29
N ASN A 334 16.80 41.44 23.99
CA ASN A 334 17.76 40.42 24.43
C ASN A 334 18.67 40.07 23.25
N VAL A 335 19.62 40.97 22.99
CA VAL A 335 20.90 40.62 22.37
C VAL A 335 21.62 39.73 23.39
N GLY A 336 21.54 38.42 23.20
CA GLY A 336 22.20 37.49 24.12
C GLY A 336 21.66 36.07 24.10
N MET A 337 21.67 35.40 22.96
CA MET A 337 22.00 33.97 22.84
C MET A 337 22.05 33.53 21.36
N ILE A 338 22.98 34.12 20.61
CA ILE A 338 23.34 33.73 19.24
C ILE A 338 24.24 32.47 19.20
N VAL A 339 24.35 31.70 20.29
CA VAL A 339 25.18 30.47 20.30
C VAL A 339 24.38 29.20 20.66
N GLY A 340 23.06 29.28 20.92
CA GLY A 340 22.25 28.10 21.29
C GLY A 340 21.43 27.44 20.16
N ILE A 341 21.10 28.15 19.08
CA ILE A 341 20.08 27.70 18.10
C ILE A 341 20.70 26.96 16.90
N ALA A 342 22.00 27.08 16.65
CA ALA A 342 22.69 26.31 15.62
C ALA A 342 22.93 24.84 16.03
N VAL A 343 22.91 24.51 17.32
CA VAL A 343 23.14 23.14 17.82
C VAL A 343 21.83 22.37 17.98
N GLY A 344 20.71 23.04 18.27
CA GLY A 344 19.40 22.39 18.42
C GLY A 344 18.77 21.92 17.09
N VAL A 345 18.92 22.69 16.01
CA VAL A 345 18.30 22.36 14.70
C VAL A 345 19.10 21.28 13.95
N VAL A 346 20.44 21.31 14.05
CA VAL A 346 21.31 20.21 13.61
C VAL A 346 21.15 18.99 14.54
N GLY A 347 20.83 19.21 15.82
CA GLY A 347 20.49 18.16 16.77
C GLY A 347 19.20 17.42 16.40
N VAL A 348 18.12 18.10 16.01
CA VAL A 348 16.84 17.45 15.68
C VAL A 348 16.86 16.79 14.29
N ILE A 349 17.46 17.42 13.28
CA ILE A 349 17.69 16.78 11.98
C ILE A 349 18.72 15.66 12.13
N GLY A 350 19.73 15.84 12.96
CA GLY A 350 20.71 14.81 13.33
C GLY A 350 20.11 13.68 14.18
N ILE A 351 19.07 13.92 14.98
CA ILE A 351 18.33 12.89 15.73
C ILE A 351 17.35 12.18 14.79
N ILE A 352 16.73 12.84 13.83
CA ILE A 352 15.89 12.19 12.80
C ILE A 352 16.76 11.37 11.85
N ILE A 353 17.88 11.93 11.39
CA ILE A 353 18.89 11.21 10.60
C ILE A 353 19.56 10.13 11.46
N ALA A 354 19.83 10.33 12.76
CA ALA A 354 20.36 9.29 13.64
C ALA A 354 19.30 8.26 14.01
N ILE A 355 18.00 8.55 14.06
CA ILE A 355 16.94 7.55 14.21
C ILE A 355 16.79 6.77 12.90
N ILE A 356 16.89 7.42 11.74
CA ILE A 356 16.91 6.78 10.42
C ILE A 356 18.21 5.97 10.23
N LEU A 357 19.37 6.46 10.71
CA LEU A 357 20.68 5.83 10.61
C LEU A 357 20.94 4.79 11.72
N LEU A 358 20.37 4.92 12.91
CA LEU A 358 20.37 3.89 13.97
C LEU A 358 19.33 2.81 13.63
N ARG A 359 18.22 3.14 12.95
CA ARG A 359 17.39 2.15 12.24
C ARG A 359 18.18 1.48 11.10
N ARG A 360 19.08 2.17 10.39
CA ARG A 360 20.01 1.57 9.41
C ARG A 360 21.27 0.91 9.99
N LYS A 361 21.65 1.16 11.25
CA LYS A 361 22.83 0.57 11.93
C LYS A 361 22.45 -0.58 12.89
N ASN A 362 21.18 -0.64 13.30
CA ASN A 362 20.52 -1.88 13.74
C ASN A 362 20.09 -2.77 12.55
N HIS A 363 20.26 -2.31 11.31
CA HIS A 363 20.51 -3.22 10.19
C HIS A 363 21.99 -3.55 10.15
N GLN A 364 22.38 -4.59 10.89
CA GLN A 364 23.61 -5.31 10.61
C GLN A 364 23.52 -5.95 9.20
N PRO A 365 24.65 -6.06 8.47
CA PRO A 365 24.73 -6.97 7.31
C PRO A 365 24.43 -8.40 7.81
N PRO A 366 23.71 -9.25 7.06
CA PRO A 366 23.32 -10.56 7.58
C PRO A 366 24.55 -11.46 7.63
N GLN A 367 25.13 -11.72 8.81
CA GLN A 367 25.91 -12.94 9.05
C GLN A 367 25.74 -13.50 10.47
N THR A 368 25.25 -14.75 10.47
CA THR A 368 25.33 -15.81 11.50
C THR A 368 24.88 -15.46 12.91
N PHE A 369 23.61 -15.77 13.21
CA PHE A 369 23.20 -16.19 14.55
C PHE A 369 23.08 -17.72 14.55
N THR A 370 24.01 -18.36 15.24
CA THR A 370 23.80 -19.66 15.86
C THR A 370 22.62 -19.52 16.83
N SER A 371 21.46 -20.09 16.49
CA SER A 371 20.37 -20.26 17.44
C SER A 371 20.80 -21.28 18.49
N TYR A 372 21.03 -20.84 19.72
CA TYR A 372 21.17 -21.73 20.87
C TYR A 372 19.84 -22.44 21.11
N GLN A 373 19.92 -23.75 21.23
CA GLN A 373 18.88 -24.69 21.61
C GLN A 373 18.06 -24.21 22.83
N PRO A 374 16.73 -24.41 22.85
CA PRO A 374 16.03 -24.56 24.11
C PRO A 374 16.50 -25.87 24.75
N TYR A 375 17.08 -25.79 25.94
CA TYR A 375 17.17 -26.95 26.83
C TYR A 375 15.73 -27.44 27.09
N HIS A 376 15.37 -28.54 26.44
CA HIS A 376 14.29 -29.40 26.90
C HIS A 376 14.68 -29.95 28.27
N TYR A 377 14.07 -29.44 29.34
CA TYR A 377 13.91 -30.26 30.54
C TYR A 377 12.80 -31.26 30.27
N SER A 378 13.22 -32.50 30.18
CA SER A 378 12.40 -33.70 30.08
C SER A 378 11.35 -33.77 31.19
N PRO A 379 10.06 -34.00 30.88
CA PRO A 379 9.22 -34.83 31.70
C PRO A 379 9.45 -36.28 31.27
N GLN A 380 10.11 -37.05 32.13
CA GLN A 380 9.97 -38.50 32.13
C GLN A 380 8.48 -38.83 32.28
N SER A 381 7.89 -39.40 31.24
CA SER A 381 6.89 -40.45 31.42
C SER A 381 7.06 -41.45 30.30
N THR A 382 7.61 -42.59 30.70
CA THR A 382 7.42 -43.92 30.14
C THR A 382 6.03 -44.10 29.52
N ASN A 383 6.00 -44.66 28.30
CA ASN A 383 5.03 -45.63 27.76
C ASN A 383 5.44 -45.93 26.31
N ASN A 384 6.09 -47.06 26.01
CA ASN A 384 5.44 -48.33 25.64
C ASN A 384 4.17 -48.16 24.78
N ALA A 385 4.35 -48.21 23.45
CA ALA A 385 3.39 -48.74 22.46
C ALA A 385 4.11 -48.79 21.10
N VAL A 386 4.83 -49.88 20.80
CA VAL A 386 4.42 -50.95 19.88
C VAL A 386 3.99 -50.42 18.50
N VAL A 387 4.89 -50.49 17.52
CA VAL A 387 4.51 -50.62 16.11
C VAL A 387 5.21 -51.84 15.53
N TYR A 388 4.38 -52.67 14.92
CA TYR A 388 4.62 -53.99 14.38
C TYR A 388 5.82 -54.07 13.45
N THR A 389 6.66 -55.06 13.71
CA THR A 389 7.57 -55.66 12.74
C THR A 389 6.78 -56.57 11.80
N ASP A 390 6.99 -56.39 10.50
CA ASP A 390 7.06 -57.45 9.49
C ASP A 390 7.96 -56.89 8.36
N GLY A 391 9.05 -57.48 7.89
CA GLY A 391 9.59 -58.80 8.16
C GLY A 391 9.96 -59.57 6.90
N PHE A 392 10.59 -58.98 5.87
CA PHE A 392 11.31 -59.69 4.79
C PHE A 392 12.26 -58.67 4.14
N GLY A 393 13.55 -58.84 3.87
CA GLY A 393 14.43 -60.00 3.87
C GLY A 393 15.45 -59.80 2.73
N LYS A 394 16.75 -59.86 3.06
CA LYS A 394 17.92 -60.22 2.22
C LYS A 394 18.80 -59.15 1.53
N THR A 395 20.01 -59.05 2.09
CA THR A 395 21.37 -59.25 1.50
C THR A 395 21.94 -58.34 0.39
N GLY A 396 23.18 -57.89 0.61
CA GLY A 396 24.16 -57.57 -0.45
C GLY A 396 25.09 -56.38 -0.11
N THR A 397 26.15 -56.58 0.68
CA THR A 397 27.57 -56.60 0.26
C THR A 397 28.21 -55.27 -0.16
N SER A 398 29.05 -54.75 0.74
CA SER A 398 30.45 -54.35 0.53
C SER A 398 30.94 -53.92 -0.87
N GLY A 399 31.31 -52.64 -0.98
CA GLY A 399 32.72 -52.26 -0.93
C GLY A 399 33.47 -51.98 -2.24
N THR A 400 34.30 -50.92 -2.13
CA THR A 400 35.55 -50.62 -2.86
C THR A 400 35.48 -49.88 -4.19
N GLY A 401 36.16 -48.73 -4.28
CA GLY A 401 36.20 -47.98 -5.55
C GLY A 401 36.90 -46.61 -5.66
N GLY A 402 37.66 -46.13 -4.68
CA GLY A 402 38.77 -45.15 -4.90
C GLY A 402 38.46 -43.69 -5.30
N PRO A 403 39.45 -42.78 -5.17
CA PRO A 403 39.24 -41.34 -5.08
C PRO A 403 39.58 -40.59 -6.37
N THR A 404 38.79 -39.56 -6.70
CA THR A 404 39.21 -38.49 -7.62
C THR A 404 39.05 -37.15 -6.91
N VAL A 405 40.20 -36.59 -6.53
CA VAL A 405 40.35 -35.19 -6.13
C VAL A 405 40.16 -34.35 -7.39
N GLY A 406 39.08 -33.57 -7.41
CA GLY A 406 38.79 -32.58 -8.43
C GLY A 406 38.27 -31.31 -7.78
N THR A 407 39.22 -30.40 -7.52
CA THR A 407 39.08 -28.95 -7.60
C THR A 407 37.91 -28.29 -6.86
N GLY A 408 38.24 -27.60 -5.76
CA GLY A 408 37.31 -26.79 -4.99
C GLY A 408 36.58 -25.75 -5.84
N GLY A 409 35.27 -25.94 -5.97
CA GLY A 409 34.30 -24.88 -6.16
C GLY A 409 33.50 -24.74 -4.87
N SER A 410 33.48 -23.54 -4.31
CA SER A 410 32.69 -23.17 -3.14
C SER A 410 31.19 -23.37 -3.40
N GLY A 411 30.68 -24.56 -3.08
CA GLY A 411 29.24 -24.80 -2.98
C GLY A 411 28.72 -24.13 -1.72
N SER A 412 27.85 -23.13 -1.87
CA SER A 412 27.04 -22.65 -0.76
C SER A 412 26.21 -23.82 -0.23
N ALA A 413 26.20 -24.00 1.08
CA ALA A 413 25.34 -24.97 1.73
C ALA A 413 23.88 -24.77 1.27
N ASP A 414 23.33 -25.77 0.58
CA ASP A 414 21.89 -25.93 0.45
C ASP A 414 21.34 -26.02 1.88
N SER A 415 20.81 -24.91 2.37
CA SER A 415 19.90 -24.94 3.51
C SER A 415 18.73 -25.80 3.07
N GLU A 416 18.50 -26.95 3.71
CA GLU A 416 17.35 -27.79 3.40
C GLU A 416 16.07 -26.95 3.55
N VAL A 417 15.52 -26.47 2.43
CA VAL A 417 14.25 -25.77 2.40
C VAL A 417 13.18 -26.80 2.72
N PHE A 418 12.76 -26.84 3.98
CA PHE A 418 11.63 -27.66 4.41
C PHE A 418 10.35 -27.04 3.85
N LEU A 419 9.60 -27.81 3.07
CA LEU A 419 8.34 -27.36 2.46
C LEU A 419 7.25 -27.25 3.53
N ASP A 420 6.84 -26.02 3.86
CA ASP A 420 5.75 -25.76 4.80
C ASP A 420 4.39 -25.86 4.10
N VAL A 421 3.77 -27.03 4.21
CA VAL A 421 2.40 -27.27 3.72
C VAL A 421 1.33 -27.11 4.80
N SER A 422 1.69 -26.69 6.02
CA SER A 422 0.76 -26.63 7.16
C SER A 422 -0.44 -25.74 6.87
N LYS A 423 -0.21 -24.59 6.25
CA LYS A 423 -1.22 -23.59 5.85
C LYS A 423 -2.14 -24.08 4.74
N LEU A 424 -1.69 -25.03 3.91
CA LEU A 424 -2.48 -25.62 2.83
C LEU A 424 -3.37 -26.79 3.28
N ARG A 425 -3.18 -27.32 4.49
CA ARG A 425 -3.93 -28.51 4.97
C ARG A 425 -5.44 -28.29 4.96
N GLN A 426 -5.89 -27.09 5.31
CA GLN A 426 -7.31 -26.73 5.29
C GLN A 426 -7.90 -26.66 3.86
N HIS A 427 -7.05 -26.55 2.84
CA HIS A 427 -7.43 -26.47 1.42
C HIS A 427 -7.16 -27.77 0.67
N ARG A 428 -6.81 -28.86 1.39
CA ARG A 428 -6.43 -30.12 0.77
C ARG A 428 -7.65 -30.85 0.23
N LEU A 429 -7.64 -31.17 -1.06
CA LEU A 429 -8.67 -31.99 -1.70
C LEU A 429 -8.45 -33.49 -1.44
N GLU A 430 -9.53 -34.24 -1.38
CA GLU A 430 -9.50 -35.71 -1.35
C GLU A 430 -9.05 -36.25 -2.71
N LEU A 431 -7.94 -36.98 -2.72
CA LEU A 431 -7.34 -37.50 -3.96
C LEU A 431 -8.23 -38.53 -4.69
N ALA A 432 -9.17 -39.16 -3.98
CA ALA A 432 -10.11 -40.10 -4.58
C ALA A 432 -11.10 -39.39 -5.54
N ASP A 433 -11.42 -38.14 -5.23
CA ASP A 433 -12.41 -37.35 -5.96
C ASP A 433 -11.77 -36.49 -7.06
N LEU A 434 -10.45 -36.34 -7.08
CA LEU A 434 -9.71 -35.59 -8.10
C LEU A 434 -9.11 -36.51 -9.16
N GLN A 435 -9.56 -36.38 -10.40
CA GLN A 435 -9.15 -37.22 -11.51
C GLN A 435 -8.66 -36.37 -12.68
N VAL A 436 -7.48 -36.68 -13.22
CA VAL A 436 -7.03 -36.09 -14.49
C VAL A 436 -7.71 -36.85 -15.63
N VAL A 437 -8.41 -36.14 -16.51
CA VAL A 437 -9.18 -36.74 -17.60
C VAL A 437 -8.56 -36.50 -18.98
N SER A 438 -7.65 -35.54 -19.11
CA SER A 438 -6.92 -35.34 -20.37
C SER A 438 -5.69 -36.23 -20.50
N THR A 439 -5.44 -36.70 -21.72
CA THR A 439 -4.23 -37.47 -22.08
C THR A 439 -3.02 -36.59 -22.38
N LYS A 440 -3.23 -35.29 -22.56
CA LYS A 440 -2.20 -34.26 -22.75
C LYS A 440 -2.52 -33.03 -21.90
N PRO A 441 -1.51 -32.20 -21.54
CA PRO A 441 -1.77 -30.94 -20.85
C PRO A 441 -2.56 -29.98 -21.75
N LEU A 442 -3.46 -29.20 -21.14
CA LEU A 442 -4.16 -28.07 -21.75
C LEU A 442 -3.17 -26.98 -22.16
N ALA A 443 -2.18 -26.73 -21.29
CA ALA A 443 -1.09 -25.80 -21.52
C ALA A 443 0.20 -26.31 -20.87
N SER A 444 1.34 -26.03 -21.50
CA SER A 444 2.66 -26.38 -20.98
C SER A 444 3.58 -25.19 -21.18
N GLY A 445 4.01 -24.56 -20.08
CA GLY A 445 4.82 -23.34 -20.08
C GLY A 445 6.12 -23.50 -19.32
N ALA A 446 6.83 -22.38 -19.09
CA ALA A 446 8.03 -22.33 -18.27
C ALA A 446 7.75 -22.64 -16.78
N TYR A 447 6.59 -22.21 -16.28
CA TYR A 447 6.20 -22.34 -14.87
C TYR A 447 5.57 -23.69 -14.50
N GLY A 448 5.09 -24.46 -15.49
CA GLY A 448 4.36 -25.69 -15.19
C GLY A 448 3.55 -26.25 -16.34
N GLU A 449 2.70 -27.20 -16.01
CA GLU A 449 1.69 -27.79 -16.89
C GLU A 449 0.31 -27.64 -16.27
N VAL A 450 -0.68 -27.39 -17.11
CA VAL A 450 -2.09 -27.35 -16.69
C VAL A 450 -2.81 -28.49 -17.37
N TRP A 451 -3.53 -29.29 -16.58
CA TRP A 451 -4.24 -30.48 -17.03
C TRP A 451 -5.74 -30.31 -16.83
N LEU A 452 -6.55 -30.94 -17.68
CA LEU A 452 -7.99 -31.01 -17.46
C LEU A 452 -8.28 -32.14 -16.48
N GLY A 453 -9.08 -31.85 -15.47
CA GLY A 453 -9.53 -32.83 -14.49
C GLY A 453 -11.01 -32.73 -14.17
N LEU A 454 -11.44 -33.66 -13.32
CA LEU A 454 -12.72 -33.66 -12.64
C LEU A 454 -12.46 -33.66 -11.14
N TYR A 455 -13.20 -32.84 -10.40
CA TYR A 455 -13.32 -32.94 -8.95
C TYR A 455 -14.78 -33.27 -8.62
N GLY A 456 -15.03 -34.52 -8.21
CA GLY A 456 -16.39 -35.08 -8.22
C GLY A 456 -16.98 -35.09 -9.63
N ALA A 457 -18.04 -34.32 -9.86
CA ALA A 457 -18.68 -34.17 -11.17
C ALA A 457 -18.26 -32.90 -11.94
N GLU A 458 -17.51 -31.99 -11.30
CA GLU A 458 -17.19 -30.67 -11.85
C GLU A 458 -15.86 -30.67 -12.60
N GLN A 459 -15.82 -29.99 -13.75
CA GLN A 459 -14.58 -29.81 -14.51
C GLN A 459 -13.65 -28.79 -13.84
N VAL A 460 -12.39 -29.17 -13.68
CA VAL A 460 -11.36 -28.35 -13.04
C VAL A 460 -10.08 -28.31 -13.87
N ALA A 461 -9.29 -27.25 -13.68
CA ALA A 461 -7.94 -27.17 -14.22
C ALA A 461 -6.93 -27.45 -13.09
N ILE A 462 -6.00 -28.36 -13.36
CA ILE A 462 -4.99 -28.83 -12.41
C ILE A 462 -3.62 -28.32 -12.86
N LYS A 463 -3.09 -27.30 -12.17
CA LYS A 463 -1.77 -26.72 -12.41
C LYS A 463 -0.72 -27.49 -11.60
N ARG A 464 0.34 -27.92 -12.28
CA ARG A 464 1.47 -28.68 -11.72
C ARG A 464 2.79 -27.97 -12.02
N VAL A 465 3.68 -27.91 -11.04
CA VAL A 465 5.04 -27.39 -11.26
C VAL A 465 5.87 -28.42 -12.03
N LYS A 466 6.68 -27.95 -12.99
CA LYS A 466 7.70 -28.80 -13.64
C LYS A 466 8.94 -28.93 -12.78
N ASP A 467 9.34 -27.84 -12.13
CA ASP A 467 10.51 -27.79 -11.27
C ASP A 467 10.17 -28.20 -9.85
N ARG A 468 10.55 -29.43 -9.48
CA ARG A 468 10.26 -30.04 -8.18
C ARG A 468 11.29 -29.70 -7.10
N ARG A 469 12.22 -28.76 -7.36
CA ARG A 469 13.15 -28.27 -6.32
C ARG A 469 12.34 -27.60 -5.20
N PRO A 470 12.68 -27.82 -3.92
CA PRO A 470 11.93 -27.27 -2.79
C PRO A 470 11.72 -25.75 -2.87
N ALA A 471 12.71 -24.97 -3.30
CA ALA A 471 12.55 -23.52 -3.46
C ALA A 471 11.45 -23.15 -4.50
N SER A 472 11.39 -23.85 -5.62
CA SER A 472 10.39 -23.62 -6.68
C SER A 472 8.99 -24.07 -6.24
N VAL A 473 8.92 -25.20 -5.53
CA VAL A 473 7.68 -25.70 -4.94
C VAL A 473 7.17 -24.76 -3.85
N GLN A 474 8.05 -24.19 -3.02
CA GLN A 474 7.65 -23.22 -1.99
C GLN A 474 7.07 -21.94 -2.61
N LYS A 475 7.67 -21.41 -3.69
CA LYS A 475 7.09 -20.29 -4.44
C LYS A 475 5.69 -20.62 -4.97
N PHE A 476 5.50 -21.83 -5.47
CA PHE A 476 4.19 -22.28 -5.93
C PHE A 476 3.18 -22.43 -4.78
N ILE A 477 3.61 -22.92 -3.61
CA ILE A 477 2.79 -22.92 -2.39
C ILE A 477 2.36 -21.50 -2.02
N ASP A 478 3.29 -20.54 -2.07
CA ASP A 478 2.99 -19.14 -1.74
C ASP A 478 2.00 -18.50 -2.74
N GLU A 479 2.08 -18.88 -4.03
CA GLU A 479 1.11 -18.52 -5.07
C GLU A 479 -0.28 -19.12 -4.77
N ILE A 480 -0.35 -20.43 -4.45
CA ILE A 480 -1.60 -21.09 -4.06
C ILE A 480 -2.23 -20.40 -2.86
N MET A 481 -1.42 -20.06 -1.85
CA MET A 481 -1.88 -19.37 -0.65
C MET A 481 -2.36 -17.94 -0.92
N LEU A 482 -1.84 -17.27 -1.94
CA LEU A 482 -2.38 -15.96 -2.38
C LEU A 482 -3.72 -16.16 -3.07
N MET A 483 -3.82 -17.14 -3.98
CA MET A 483 -5.05 -17.49 -4.67
C MET A 483 -6.17 -17.92 -3.74
N SER A 484 -5.86 -18.67 -2.67
CA SER A 484 -6.87 -19.11 -1.71
C SER A 484 -7.49 -17.98 -0.88
N GLN A 485 -6.93 -16.77 -0.95
CA GLN A 485 -7.44 -15.57 -0.29
C GLN A 485 -8.29 -14.69 -1.22
N MET A 486 -8.45 -15.08 -2.49
CA MET A 486 -9.18 -14.32 -3.50
C MET A 486 -10.52 -14.97 -3.84
N GLU A 487 -11.56 -14.16 -3.83
CA GLU A 487 -12.93 -14.51 -4.20
C GLU A 487 -13.53 -13.35 -5.02
N SER A 488 -13.69 -13.56 -6.33
CA SER A 488 -14.20 -12.56 -7.26
C SER A 488 -14.72 -13.22 -8.53
N ASP A 489 -15.82 -12.71 -9.08
CA ASP A 489 -16.35 -13.15 -10.38
C ASP A 489 -15.40 -12.86 -11.56
N TYR A 490 -14.37 -12.03 -11.35
CA TYR A 490 -13.43 -11.60 -12.38
C TYR A 490 -12.01 -12.17 -12.20
N VAL A 491 -11.82 -13.04 -11.22
CA VAL A 491 -10.58 -13.78 -10.96
C VAL A 491 -10.91 -15.27 -10.95
N VAL A 492 -10.04 -16.08 -11.56
CA VAL A 492 -10.24 -17.54 -11.60
C VAL A 492 -10.30 -18.09 -10.18
N ALA A 493 -11.42 -18.75 -9.87
CA ALA A 493 -11.72 -19.27 -8.55
C ALA A 493 -10.81 -20.44 -8.17
N PHE A 494 -10.24 -20.34 -6.98
CA PHE A 494 -9.51 -21.41 -6.34
C PHE A 494 -10.47 -22.50 -5.84
N VAL A 495 -10.19 -23.77 -6.17
CA VAL A 495 -10.98 -24.92 -5.71
C VAL A 495 -10.28 -25.62 -4.55
N GLY A 496 -8.96 -25.81 -4.65
CA GLY A 496 -8.19 -26.47 -3.61
C GLY A 496 -6.78 -26.83 -4.06
N ALA A 497 -6.06 -27.53 -3.19
CA ALA A 497 -4.72 -28.05 -3.47
C ALA A 497 -4.66 -29.56 -3.24
N SER A 498 -3.86 -30.27 -4.01
CA SER A 498 -3.63 -31.71 -3.84
C SER A 498 -2.16 -32.04 -3.88
N TRP A 499 -1.75 -33.01 -3.06
CA TRP A 499 -0.39 -33.56 -3.08
C TRP A 499 -0.35 -34.94 -2.42
N ARG A 500 0.47 -35.83 -2.98
CA ARG A 500 0.91 -37.08 -2.32
C ARG A 500 2.15 -36.83 -1.47
N ARG A 501 3.11 -36.12 -2.06
CA ARG A 501 4.30 -35.58 -1.40
C ARG A 501 4.34 -34.07 -1.64
N PRO A 502 4.84 -33.24 -0.70
CA PRO A 502 4.88 -31.79 -0.89
C PRO A 502 5.51 -31.33 -2.21
N ILE A 503 6.54 -32.03 -2.70
CA ILE A 503 7.20 -31.77 -4.01
C ILE A 503 6.32 -32.08 -5.24
N GLU A 504 5.17 -32.72 -5.04
CA GLU A 504 4.16 -33.06 -6.05
C GLU A 504 2.89 -32.23 -5.82
N MET A 505 3.08 -30.95 -5.46
CA MET A 505 1.99 -30.00 -5.24
C MET A 505 1.23 -29.73 -6.53
N GLU A 506 -0.09 -29.73 -6.43
CA GLU A 506 -1.02 -29.39 -7.49
C GLU A 506 -1.98 -28.30 -7.00
N CYS A 507 -2.19 -27.28 -7.82
CA CYS A 507 -3.21 -26.26 -7.60
C CYS A 507 -4.41 -26.59 -8.47
N VAL A 508 -5.60 -26.64 -7.86
CA VAL A 508 -6.85 -26.94 -8.53
C VAL A 508 -7.70 -25.67 -8.56
N VAL A 509 -8.10 -25.28 -9.77
CA VAL A 509 -8.93 -24.10 -10.02
C VAL A 509 -10.09 -24.45 -10.94
N GLU A 510 -11.06 -23.55 -11.04
CA GLU A 510 -12.14 -23.72 -12.02
C GLU A 510 -11.60 -23.83 -13.46
N TYR A 511 -12.23 -24.69 -14.27
CA TYR A 511 -11.87 -24.83 -15.68
C TYR A 511 -12.57 -23.77 -16.55
N MET A 512 -11.84 -23.09 -17.45
CA MET A 512 -12.37 -22.06 -18.36
C MET A 512 -12.37 -22.60 -19.79
N ASP A 513 -13.55 -22.86 -20.36
CA ASP A 513 -13.73 -23.72 -21.55
C ASP A 513 -13.29 -23.11 -22.90
N LEU A 514 -13.13 -21.79 -22.98
CA LEU A 514 -12.66 -21.09 -24.18
C LEU A 514 -11.15 -20.78 -24.15
N GLY A 515 -10.45 -21.17 -23.08
CA GLY A 515 -9.01 -21.00 -22.94
C GLY A 515 -8.56 -19.55 -22.75
N ASP A 516 -7.30 -19.25 -23.08
CA ASP A 516 -6.74 -17.90 -22.93
C ASP A 516 -7.10 -16.97 -24.11
N LEU A 517 -7.22 -15.68 -23.81
CA LEU A 517 -7.60 -14.64 -24.77
C LEU A 517 -6.64 -14.58 -25.97
N ARG A 518 -5.34 -14.78 -25.79
CA ARG A 518 -4.37 -14.73 -26.92
C ARG A 518 -4.66 -15.82 -27.94
N ASN A 519 -4.83 -17.05 -27.48
CA ASN A 519 -5.19 -18.18 -28.34
C ASN A 519 -6.60 -18.01 -28.92
N TYR A 520 -7.54 -17.48 -28.15
CA TYR A 520 -8.89 -17.19 -28.65
C TYR A 520 -8.87 -16.15 -29.78
N LEU A 521 -8.13 -15.05 -29.63
CA LEU A 521 -7.98 -14.01 -30.66
C LEU A 521 -7.28 -14.54 -31.92
N ALA A 522 -6.26 -15.38 -31.76
CA ALA A 522 -5.53 -15.98 -32.88
C ALA A 522 -6.41 -16.91 -33.72
N ASN A 523 -7.32 -17.64 -33.09
CA ASN A 523 -8.17 -18.64 -33.75
C ASN A 523 -9.56 -18.11 -34.14
N THR A 524 -9.92 -16.90 -33.68
CA THR A 524 -11.23 -16.29 -33.95
C THR A 524 -11.06 -15.08 -34.86
N PRO A 525 -11.69 -15.08 -36.06
CA PRO A 525 -11.70 -13.89 -36.92
C PRO A 525 -12.28 -12.66 -36.20
N PRO A 526 -11.77 -11.43 -36.43
CA PRO A 526 -12.28 -10.22 -35.79
C PRO A 526 -13.79 -10.00 -35.94
N ALA A 527 -14.38 -10.44 -37.05
CA ALA A 527 -15.82 -10.33 -37.29
C ALA A 527 -16.68 -11.27 -36.41
N LYS A 528 -16.12 -12.38 -35.91
CA LYS A 528 -16.84 -13.33 -35.05
C LYS A 528 -16.81 -12.96 -33.58
N TYR A 529 -15.83 -12.17 -33.15
CA TYR A 529 -15.77 -11.65 -31.81
C TYR A 529 -16.23 -10.19 -31.82
N SER A 530 -17.53 -9.98 -31.63
CA SER A 530 -18.14 -8.67 -31.82
C SER A 530 -17.60 -7.64 -30.81
N TRP A 531 -17.73 -6.35 -31.11
CA TRP A 531 -17.32 -5.30 -30.17
C TRP A 531 -18.15 -5.27 -28.88
N ILE A 532 -19.36 -5.82 -28.90
CA ILE A 532 -20.18 -6.01 -27.69
C ILE A 532 -19.52 -7.06 -26.78
N ASP A 533 -19.14 -8.21 -27.34
CA ASP A 533 -18.49 -9.28 -26.59
C ASP A 533 -17.09 -8.88 -26.12
N LYS A 534 -16.33 -8.18 -26.98
CA LYS A 534 -15.03 -7.60 -26.63
C LYS A 534 -15.17 -6.60 -25.48
N TYR A 535 -16.18 -5.72 -25.53
CA TYR A 535 -16.46 -4.77 -24.46
C TYR A 535 -16.76 -5.48 -23.13
N ALA A 536 -17.56 -6.56 -23.15
CA ALA A 536 -17.82 -7.36 -21.96
C ALA A 536 -16.54 -7.94 -21.33
N SER A 537 -15.62 -8.44 -22.16
CA SER A 537 -14.30 -8.91 -21.73
C SER A 537 -13.41 -7.80 -21.20
N ILE A 538 -13.36 -6.65 -21.89
CA ILE A 538 -12.61 -5.46 -21.47
C ILE A 538 -13.07 -5.01 -20.08
N LEU A 539 -14.39 -4.91 -19.88
CA LEU A 539 -14.97 -4.50 -18.60
C LEU A 539 -14.66 -5.52 -17.49
N SER A 540 -14.69 -6.82 -17.80
CA SER A 540 -14.36 -7.88 -16.85
C SER A 540 -12.90 -7.83 -16.41
N ILE A 541 -11.97 -7.59 -17.35
CA ILE A 541 -10.55 -7.36 -17.04
C ILE A 541 -10.39 -6.17 -16.10
N VAL A 542 -11.02 -5.03 -16.41
CA VAL A 542 -10.95 -3.82 -15.57
C VAL A 542 -11.52 -4.07 -14.17
N ARG A 543 -12.63 -4.81 -14.05
CA ARG A 543 -13.19 -5.19 -12.75
C ARG A 543 -12.28 -6.14 -11.97
N GLY A 544 -11.62 -7.08 -12.65
CA GLY A 544 -10.58 -7.91 -12.04
C GLY A 544 -9.41 -7.06 -11.53
N LEU A 545 -8.95 -6.08 -12.29
CA LEU A 545 -7.89 -5.16 -11.85
C LEU A 545 -8.34 -4.26 -10.69
N ILE A 546 -9.57 -3.76 -10.68
CA ILE A 546 -10.13 -3.04 -9.52
C ILE A 546 -10.06 -3.95 -8.29
N TYR A 547 -10.56 -5.18 -8.41
CA TYR A 547 -10.55 -6.13 -7.30
C TYR A 547 -9.14 -6.29 -6.73
N LEU A 548 -8.13 -6.59 -7.56
CA LEU A 548 -6.74 -6.75 -7.14
C LEU A 548 -6.12 -5.47 -6.56
N HIS A 549 -6.31 -4.33 -7.21
CA HIS A 549 -5.72 -3.05 -6.81
C HIS A 549 -6.35 -2.45 -5.55
N THR A 550 -7.53 -2.93 -5.15
CA THR A 550 -8.20 -2.52 -3.91
C THR A 550 -7.76 -3.30 -2.66
N PHE A 551 -6.95 -4.36 -2.80
CA PHE A 551 -6.30 -5.00 -1.66
C PHE A 551 -5.38 -4.03 -0.91
N ASN A 552 -5.05 -4.33 0.35
CA ASN A 552 -4.06 -3.58 1.09
C ASN A 552 -3.03 -4.49 1.79
N PRO A 553 -1.77 -4.47 1.36
CA PRO A 553 -1.27 -3.69 0.21
C PRO A 553 -1.91 -4.14 -1.12
N PRO A 554 -2.02 -3.25 -2.13
CA PRO A 554 -2.57 -3.61 -3.43
C PRO A 554 -1.87 -4.83 -4.02
N ILE A 555 -2.65 -5.78 -4.54
CA ILE A 555 -2.09 -6.90 -5.29
C ILE A 555 -1.81 -6.38 -6.70
N ILE A 556 -0.53 -6.29 -7.04
CA ILE A 556 -0.08 -5.96 -8.40
C ILE A 556 0.00 -7.28 -9.17
N HIS A 557 -0.62 -7.36 -10.34
CA HIS A 557 -0.60 -8.59 -11.14
C HIS A 557 0.81 -8.86 -11.69
N ARG A 558 1.52 -7.83 -12.16
CA ARG A 558 2.93 -7.83 -12.63
C ARG A 558 3.23 -8.63 -13.90
N ASP A 559 2.35 -9.56 -14.28
CA ASP A 559 2.43 -10.34 -15.53
C ASP A 559 1.07 -10.33 -16.24
N LEU A 560 0.38 -9.17 -16.23
CA LEU A 560 -0.87 -9.04 -16.96
C LEU A 560 -0.60 -9.11 -18.47
N LYS A 561 -1.27 -10.04 -19.15
CA LYS A 561 -1.18 -10.28 -20.60
C LYS A 561 -2.38 -11.07 -21.08
N SER A 562 -2.64 -11.07 -22.37
CA SER A 562 -3.75 -11.84 -22.96
C SER A 562 -3.65 -13.37 -22.75
N ARG A 563 -2.48 -13.92 -22.43
CA ARG A 563 -2.34 -15.34 -22.02
C ARG A 563 -2.81 -15.61 -20.59
N ASN A 564 -2.89 -14.58 -19.75
CA ASN A 564 -3.33 -14.64 -18.36
C ASN A 564 -4.76 -14.08 -18.18
N VAL A 565 -5.48 -13.90 -19.29
CA VAL A 565 -6.92 -13.62 -19.33
C VAL A 565 -7.60 -14.86 -19.88
N LEU A 566 -8.43 -15.52 -19.08
CA LEU A 566 -9.18 -16.71 -19.49
C LEU A 566 -10.62 -16.37 -19.84
N LEU A 567 -11.16 -17.10 -20.80
CA LEU A 567 -12.51 -16.95 -21.32
C LEU A 567 -13.31 -18.22 -21.05
N ASP A 568 -14.59 -18.05 -20.75
CA ASP A 568 -15.54 -19.13 -20.59
C ASP A 568 -16.91 -18.77 -21.19
N SER A 569 -17.57 -19.75 -21.78
CA SER A 569 -18.85 -19.59 -22.48
C SER A 569 -20.01 -19.20 -21.54
N LYS A 570 -19.90 -19.48 -20.24
CA LYS A 570 -20.92 -19.19 -19.22
C LYS A 570 -20.45 -18.21 -18.17
N LYS A 571 -19.21 -18.35 -17.71
CA LYS A 571 -18.63 -17.61 -16.59
C LYS A 571 -17.97 -16.30 -17.02
N GLY A 572 -17.82 -16.09 -18.34
CA GLY A 572 -17.25 -14.88 -18.90
C GLY A 572 -15.74 -14.84 -18.80
N THR A 573 -15.20 -13.64 -18.55
CA THR A 573 -13.77 -13.34 -18.67
C THR A 573 -13.15 -13.13 -17.29
N LYS A 574 -12.05 -13.84 -17.00
CA LYS A 574 -11.39 -13.80 -15.68
C LYS A 574 -9.87 -13.69 -15.77
N LEU A 575 -9.25 -13.06 -14.78
CA LEU A 575 -7.80 -12.98 -14.62
C LEU A 575 -7.23 -14.20 -13.90
N THR A 576 -6.00 -14.60 -14.23
CA THR A 576 -5.29 -15.72 -13.62
C THR A 576 -3.77 -15.48 -13.53
N ASP A 577 -3.05 -16.43 -12.92
CA ASP A 577 -1.58 -16.50 -12.84
C ASP A 577 -0.93 -15.33 -12.07
N PHE A 578 -1.05 -15.40 -10.74
CA PHE A 578 -0.56 -14.40 -9.77
C PHE A 578 0.83 -14.71 -9.20
N GLY A 579 1.59 -15.62 -9.83
CA GLY A 579 2.89 -16.09 -9.34
C GLY A 579 3.95 -15.00 -9.18
N ALA A 580 3.81 -13.87 -9.87
CA ALA A 580 4.72 -12.73 -9.76
C ALA A 580 4.30 -11.70 -8.69
N SER A 581 3.07 -11.77 -8.16
CA SER A 581 2.47 -10.74 -7.30
C SER A 581 3.17 -10.55 -5.94
N ARG A 582 4.02 -11.50 -5.51
CA ARG A 582 4.77 -11.44 -4.23
C ARG A 582 6.29 -11.32 -4.37
N GLU A 583 6.87 -11.46 -5.56
CA GLU A 583 8.34 -11.48 -5.71
C GLU A 583 8.96 -10.07 -5.56
N VAL A 584 9.62 -9.77 -4.44
CA VAL A 584 10.51 -8.59 -4.28
C VAL A 584 11.99 -9.00 -4.51
N SER A 585 12.24 -10.18 -5.07
CA SER A 585 13.61 -10.66 -5.28
C SER A 585 14.15 -10.26 -6.65
N ASP A 586 15.17 -9.41 -6.65
CA ASP A 586 15.99 -8.91 -7.77
C ASP A 586 16.72 -9.98 -8.62
N ALA A 587 16.36 -11.27 -8.54
CA ALA A 587 17.24 -12.35 -9.00
C ALA A 587 16.73 -13.22 -10.17
N ASN A 588 15.56 -12.96 -10.77
CA ASN A 588 15.04 -13.79 -11.87
C ASN A 588 14.79 -13.05 -13.19
N MET A 589 15.48 -11.93 -13.42
CA MET A 589 15.48 -11.22 -14.72
C MET A 589 16.18 -11.98 -15.87
N THR A 590 16.63 -13.21 -15.65
CA THR A 590 17.45 -13.98 -16.61
C THR A 590 16.72 -15.06 -17.41
N ASN A 591 15.40 -15.19 -17.33
CA ASN A 591 14.64 -16.06 -18.27
C ASN A 591 13.58 -15.30 -19.06
N GLY A 592 13.99 -14.15 -19.62
CA GLY A 592 13.24 -13.37 -20.61
C GLY A 592 13.10 -14.06 -21.97
N ILE A 593 12.31 -15.14 -22.02
CA ILE A 593 11.80 -15.70 -23.27
C ILE A 593 10.27 -15.68 -23.19
N GLY A 594 9.64 -14.65 -23.77
CA GLY A 594 8.28 -14.81 -24.32
C GLY A 594 7.23 -13.71 -24.12
N THR A 595 7.45 -12.70 -23.28
CA THR A 595 6.35 -11.76 -22.92
C THR A 595 6.74 -10.28 -22.81
N TYR A 596 7.82 -9.86 -23.46
CA TYR A 596 8.29 -8.48 -23.33
C TYR A 596 7.30 -7.43 -23.85
N GLN A 597 6.36 -7.82 -24.71
CA GLN A 597 5.46 -6.93 -25.43
C GLN A 597 4.45 -6.21 -24.51
N TRP A 598 4.14 -6.76 -23.33
CA TRP A 598 3.20 -6.17 -22.38
C TRP A 598 3.89 -5.37 -21.26
N MET A 599 5.23 -5.36 -21.23
CA MET A 599 6.00 -4.71 -20.18
C MET A 599 5.92 -3.19 -20.30
N ALA A 600 5.66 -2.53 -19.18
CA ALA A 600 5.64 -1.07 -19.11
C ALA A 600 7.07 -0.47 -19.21
N PRO A 601 7.24 0.77 -19.72
CA PRO A 601 8.54 1.42 -19.87
C PRO A 601 9.39 1.43 -18.61
N GLU A 602 8.77 1.71 -17.46
CA GLU A 602 9.40 1.76 -16.15
C GLU A 602 9.84 0.37 -15.66
N VAL A 603 9.10 -0.67 -16.04
CA VAL A 603 9.42 -2.07 -15.77
C VAL A 603 10.61 -2.52 -16.63
N ILE A 604 10.65 -2.12 -17.90
CA ILE A 604 11.80 -2.36 -18.79
C ILE A 604 13.06 -1.64 -18.28
N GLY A 605 12.88 -0.45 -17.69
CA GLY A 605 13.93 0.36 -17.09
C GLY A 605 14.48 -0.17 -15.76
N GLY A 606 13.89 -1.22 -15.18
CA GLY A 606 14.32 -1.80 -13.91
C GLY A 606 13.92 -1.00 -12.67
N THR A 607 12.84 -0.21 -12.77
CA THR A 607 12.27 0.52 -11.62
C THR A 607 11.18 -0.29 -10.93
N GLU A 608 10.75 0.11 -9.73
CA GLU A 608 9.76 -0.64 -8.93
C GLU A 608 8.40 -0.76 -9.64
N TYR A 609 7.84 -1.98 -9.60
CA TYR A 609 6.51 -2.28 -10.14
C TYR A 609 5.42 -1.61 -9.29
N SER A 610 4.51 -0.90 -9.95
CA SER A 610 3.30 -0.32 -9.34
C SER A 610 2.04 -0.83 -10.02
N ILE A 611 0.86 -0.56 -9.43
CA ILE A 611 -0.44 -0.86 -10.07
C ILE A 611 -0.59 -0.23 -11.46
N ALA A 612 0.14 0.86 -11.75
CA ALA A 612 0.14 1.52 -13.05
C ALA A 612 0.84 0.71 -14.17
N ALA A 613 1.71 -0.25 -13.80
CA ALA A 613 2.29 -1.19 -14.77
C ALA A 613 1.21 -2.13 -15.33
N ASP A 614 0.31 -2.64 -14.48
CA ASP A 614 -0.83 -3.46 -14.93
C ASP A 614 -1.75 -2.67 -15.87
N ILE A 615 -1.93 -1.37 -15.62
CA ILE A 615 -2.71 -0.47 -16.50
C ILE A 615 -2.05 -0.36 -17.89
N TYR A 616 -0.73 -0.24 -17.94
CA TYR A 616 -0.01 -0.22 -19.22
C TYR A 616 -0.21 -1.53 -19.99
N SER A 617 -0.03 -2.67 -19.30
CA SER A 617 -0.25 -3.99 -19.90
C SER A 617 -1.69 -4.18 -20.39
N PHE A 618 -2.68 -3.62 -19.67
CA PHE A 618 -4.06 -3.57 -20.13
C PHE A 618 -4.23 -2.76 -21.42
N GLY A 619 -3.55 -1.61 -21.55
CA GLY A 619 -3.50 -0.83 -22.78
C GLY A 619 -2.98 -1.64 -23.98
N ILE A 620 -1.98 -2.51 -23.76
CA ILE A 620 -1.49 -3.43 -24.79
C ILE A 620 -2.55 -4.49 -25.17
N ILE A 621 -3.30 -5.02 -24.19
CA ILE A 621 -4.39 -5.97 -24.46
C ILE A 621 -5.50 -5.32 -25.30
N LEU A 622 -5.79 -4.02 -25.12
CA LEU A 622 -6.75 -3.30 -25.97
C LEU A 622 -6.33 -3.29 -27.44
N SER A 623 -5.03 -3.14 -27.73
CA SER A 623 -4.51 -3.26 -29.10
C SER A 623 -4.71 -4.68 -29.67
N GLU A 624 -4.60 -5.73 -28.85
CA GLU A 624 -4.90 -7.09 -29.29
C GLU A 624 -6.37 -7.31 -29.61
N PHE A 625 -7.29 -6.67 -28.88
CA PHE A 625 -8.71 -6.69 -29.24
C PHE A 625 -8.99 -6.01 -30.58
N CYS A 626 -8.23 -4.96 -30.95
CA CYS A 626 -8.33 -4.30 -32.24
C CYS A 626 -7.81 -5.19 -33.38
N THR A 627 -6.61 -5.71 -33.21
CA THR A 627 -5.83 -6.31 -34.31
C THR A 627 -5.97 -7.83 -34.40
N HIS A 628 -6.30 -8.49 -33.28
CA HIS A 628 -6.15 -9.93 -33.08
C HIS A 628 -4.71 -10.45 -33.29
N GLN A 629 -3.72 -9.56 -33.44
CA GLN A 629 -2.33 -9.92 -33.68
C GLN A 629 -1.51 -9.89 -32.38
N ILE A 630 -0.29 -10.42 -32.44
CA ILE A 630 0.70 -10.22 -31.38
C ILE A 630 1.09 -8.73 -31.39
N PRO A 631 1.17 -8.04 -30.24
CA PRO A 631 1.55 -6.63 -30.22
C PRO A 631 2.88 -6.37 -30.92
N TYR A 632 2.96 -5.26 -31.67
CA TYR A 632 4.11 -4.83 -32.49
C TYR A 632 4.48 -5.72 -33.68
N SER A 633 3.77 -6.83 -33.94
CA SER A 633 4.13 -7.78 -35.00
C SER A 633 3.96 -7.24 -36.44
N ASP A 634 3.15 -6.22 -36.61
CA ASP A 634 2.91 -5.49 -37.85
C ASP A 634 3.96 -4.41 -38.12
N MET A 635 4.73 -4.02 -37.11
CA MET A 635 5.74 -2.97 -37.22
C MET A 635 7.01 -3.44 -37.93
N ARG A 636 7.64 -2.51 -38.66
CA ARG A 636 8.88 -2.76 -39.42
C ARG A 636 9.91 -1.68 -39.10
N HIS A 637 11.17 -2.08 -39.06
CA HIS A 637 12.28 -1.19 -38.75
C HIS A 637 12.41 -0.12 -39.86
N PRO A 638 12.39 1.19 -39.53
CA PRO A 638 12.30 2.26 -40.53
C PRO A 638 13.39 2.24 -41.60
N LYS A 639 14.60 1.76 -41.25
CA LYS A 639 15.74 1.70 -42.19
C LYS A 639 15.89 0.40 -42.96
N THR A 640 15.39 -0.72 -42.42
CA THR A 640 15.70 -2.06 -42.97
C THR A 640 14.46 -2.79 -43.48
N GLY A 641 13.26 -2.29 -43.15
CA GLY A 641 11.99 -2.92 -43.51
C GLY A 641 11.73 -4.28 -42.86
N ARG A 642 12.63 -4.75 -41.98
CA ARG A 642 12.50 -6.04 -41.28
C ARG A 642 11.59 -5.92 -40.06
N VAL A 643 11.02 -7.04 -39.63
CA VAL A 643 10.27 -7.13 -38.36
C VAL A 643 11.15 -6.69 -37.19
N LEU A 644 10.56 -5.96 -36.25
CA LEU A 644 11.26 -5.50 -35.05
C LEU A 644 11.68 -6.70 -34.19
N ASN A 645 12.94 -6.73 -33.77
CA ASN A 645 13.40 -7.71 -32.79
C ASN A 645 13.07 -7.25 -31.36
N GLN A 646 13.12 -8.18 -30.40
CA GLN A 646 12.79 -7.90 -28.99
C GLN A 646 13.57 -6.72 -28.41
N GLN A 647 14.89 -6.65 -28.64
CA GLN A 647 15.73 -5.60 -28.07
C GLN A 647 15.35 -4.21 -28.60
N PHE A 648 14.99 -4.13 -29.89
CA PHE A 648 14.56 -2.89 -30.52
C PHE A 648 13.22 -2.42 -29.95
N VAL A 649 12.23 -3.33 -29.83
CA VAL A 649 10.92 -3.00 -29.25
C VAL A 649 11.09 -2.50 -27.81
N LEU A 650 11.84 -3.22 -26.98
CA LEU A 650 12.09 -2.84 -25.59
C LEU A 650 12.72 -1.44 -25.48
N SER A 651 13.71 -1.14 -26.31
CA SER A 651 14.37 0.17 -26.32
C SER A 651 13.42 1.30 -26.71
N GLU A 652 12.67 1.12 -27.79
CA GLU A 652 11.81 2.18 -28.32
C GLU A 652 10.55 2.41 -27.46
N VAL A 653 10.03 1.34 -26.83
CA VAL A 653 8.94 1.44 -25.83
C VAL A 653 9.43 2.19 -24.59
N ARG A 654 10.62 1.85 -24.08
CA ARG A 654 11.22 2.53 -22.92
C ARG A 654 11.41 4.03 -23.17
N ASP A 655 11.76 4.40 -24.39
CA ASP A 655 11.95 5.79 -24.81
C ASP A 655 10.62 6.48 -25.18
N GLY A 656 9.48 5.79 -25.14
CA GLY A 656 8.16 6.31 -25.48
C GLY A 656 7.96 6.64 -26.97
N LYS A 657 8.76 6.03 -27.86
CA LYS A 657 8.76 6.33 -29.30
C LYS A 657 7.77 5.50 -30.10
N ILE A 658 7.42 4.31 -29.61
CA ILE A 658 6.46 3.41 -30.25
C ILE A 658 5.40 2.94 -29.26
N HIS A 659 4.21 2.65 -29.78
CA HIS A 659 3.10 2.00 -29.10
C HIS A 659 2.47 1.00 -30.09
N PRO A 660 1.74 -0.04 -29.67
CA PRO A 660 1.17 -1.00 -30.62
C PRO A 660 0.02 -0.38 -31.42
N THR A 661 -0.39 -1.06 -32.49
CA THR A 661 -1.43 -0.60 -33.42
C THR A 661 -2.83 -0.77 -32.82
N PHE A 662 -3.66 0.27 -32.91
CA PHE A 662 -5.07 0.25 -32.48
C PHE A 662 -6.06 0.21 -33.65
N GLU A 663 -5.55 0.19 -34.88
CA GLU A 663 -6.37 0.07 -36.09
C GLU A 663 -6.89 -1.37 -36.27
N GLY A 664 -8.10 -1.49 -36.81
CA GLY A 664 -8.73 -2.79 -37.05
C GLY A 664 -10.11 -2.65 -37.65
N LEU A 665 -10.78 -3.78 -37.86
CA LEU A 665 -12.14 -3.81 -38.41
C LEU A 665 -13.14 -3.28 -37.37
N ASN A 666 -13.88 -2.22 -37.73
CA ASN A 666 -14.97 -1.64 -36.93
C ASN A 666 -14.58 -1.25 -35.49
N VAL A 667 -13.32 -0.88 -35.25
CA VAL A 667 -12.84 -0.47 -33.92
C VAL A 667 -13.53 0.84 -33.51
N PRO A 668 -14.24 0.88 -32.36
CA PRO A 668 -14.76 2.13 -31.82
C PRO A 668 -13.63 3.09 -31.46
N SER A 669 -13.81 4.39 -31.72
CA SER A 669 -12.78 5.41 -31.47
C SER A 669 -12.30 5.44 -30.01
N TRP A 670 -13.21 5.21 -29.07
CA TRP A 670 -12.91 5.21 -27.64
C TRP A 670 -11.83 4.19 -27.26
N VAL A 671 -11.69 3.07 -28.00
CA VAL A 671 -10.73 2.02 -27.66
C VAL A 671 -9.30 2.52 -27.83
N ALA A 672 -9.02 3.22 -28.93
CA ALA A 672 -7.72 3.84 -29.15
C ALA A 672 -7.47 4.97 -28.13
N GLU A 673 -8.48 5.78 -27.84
CA GLU A 673 -8.38 6.87 -26.85
C GLU A 673 -8.01 6.35 -25.45
N VAL A 674 -8.70 5.31 -24.98
CA VAL A 674 -8.43 4.68 -23.68
C VAL A 674 -7.09 3.94 -23.70
N GLY A 675 -6.83 3.19 -24.78
CA GLY A 675 -5.57 2.47 -24.95
C GLY A 675 -4.36 3.39 -24.88
N LEU A 676 -4.38 4.51 -25.58
CA LEU A 676 -3.28 5.47 -25.56
C LEU A 676 -3.11 6.17 -24.19
N GLN A 677 -4.19 6.40 -23.45
CA GLN A 677 -4.10 6.90 -22.07
C GLN A 677 -3.43 5.88 -21.13
N CYS A 678 -3.73 4.59 -21.30
CA CYS A 678 -3.05 3.52 -20.57
C CYS A 678 -1.56 3.42 -20.90
N LEU A 679 -1.16 3.80 -22.12
CA LEU A 679 0.21 3.69 -22.62
C LEU A 679 1.06 4.94 -22.41
N LEU A 680 0.62 5.90 -21.60
CA LEU A 680 1.42 7.07 -21.26
C LEU A 680 2.73 6.67 -20.58
N LEU A 681 3.81 7.36 -20.96
CA LEU A 681 5.17 7.03 -20.53
C LEU A 681 5.34 7.13 -19.01
N ASN A 682 4.82 8.21 -18.42
CA ASN A 682 4.83 8.41 -16.97
C ASN A 682 3.72 7.59 -16.30
N PRO A 683 4.04 6.66 -15.37
CA PRO A 683 3.06 5.82 -14.71
C PRO A 683 1.96 6.60 -13.96
N ALA A 684 2.29 7.77 -13.42
CA ALA A 684 1.34 8.60 -12.66
C ALA A 684 0.27 9.27 -13.52
N ASP A 685 0.51 9.41 -14.82
CA ASP A 685 -0.43 10.03 -15.76
C ASP A 685 -1.44 9.00 -16.32
N ARG A 686 -1.22 7.71 -16.08
CA ARG A 686 -2.13 6.63 -16.51
C ARG A 686 -3.37 6.60 -15.62
N PRO A 687 -4.56 6.27 -16.17
CA PRO A 687 -5.76 6.14 -15.36
C PRO A 687 -5.66 4.92 -14.43
N THR A 688 -6.18 5.04 -13.21
CA THR A 688 -6.39 3.90 -12.31
C THR A 688 -7.46 2.96 -12.86
N ALA A 689 -7.49 1.70 -12.41
CA ALA A 689 -8.54 0.75 -12.80
C ALA A 689 -9.96 1.26 -12.48
N LEU A 690 -10.12 2.02 -11.38
CA LEU A 690 -11.39 2.65 -11.01
C LEU A 690 -11.80 3.78 -11.97
N GLN A 691 -10.83 4.61 -12.39
CA GLN A 691 -11.05 5.63 -13.41
C GLN A 691 -11.40 5.00 -14.76
N LEU A 692 -10.70 3.93 -15.16
CA LEU A 692 -11.03 3.16 -16.37
C LEU A 692 -12.47 2.63 -16.34
N SER A 693 -12.90 2.07 -15.21
CA SER A 693 -14.29 1.62 -15.05
C SER A 693 -15.30 2.74 -15.29
N SER A 694 -15.02 3.93 -14.74
CA SER A 694 -15.85 5.12 -14.92
C SER A 694 -15.85 5.64 -16.36
N ILE A 695 -14.71 5.57 -17.05
CA ILE A 695 -14.58 5.95 -18.46
C ILE A 695 -15.38 4.99 -19.34
N LEU A 696 -15.19 3.68 -19.15
CA LEU A 696 -15.87 2.63 -19.93
C LEU A 696 -17.39 2.71 -19.78
N TYR A 697 -17.90 3.04 -18.59
CA TYR A 697 -19.35 3.19 -18.37
C TYR A 697 -20.03 4.21 -19.29
N ARG A 698 -19.28 5.21 -19.78
CA ARG A 698 -19.78 6.22 -20.73
C ARG A 698 -19.93 5.70 -22.16
N PHE A 699 -19.30 4.57 -22.46
CA PHE A 699 -19.24 3.95 -23.79
C PHE A 699 -19.99 2.62 -23.84
N LYS A 700 -20.86 2.35 -22.84
CA LYS A 700 -21.69 1.15 -22.81
C LYS A 700 -22.47 1.07 -24.14
N PRO A 701 -22.23 0.03 -24.97
CA PRO A 701 -22.85 -0.09 -26.28
C PRO A 701 -24.36 -0.34 -26.22
#